data_AF-A0A2G7FP16-F1
#
_entry.id   AF-A0A2G7FP16-F1
#
_cell.length_a   1.000
_cell.length_b   1.000
_cell.length_c   1.000
_cell.angle_alpha   90.00
_cell.angle_beta   90.00
_cell.angle_gamma   90.00
#
_symmetry.space_group_name_H-M   'P 1'
#
loop_
_entity.id
_entity.type
_entity.pdbx_description
1 polymer ?
#
loop_
_entity_poly.entity_id
_entity_poly.type
_entity_poly.pdbx_seq_one_letter_code
_entity_poly.pdbx_strand_id
1 'polypeptide(L)'
;MVPKIVYLSLLPVALGYPHLQPRLDNGLARTPQMGWNTYNHYSCSPNETIVRSNAQALVDLGLASLGYRYVTTDCGWTVADRLPDGSLTWNETLFPEGFPALGKYLHDLDLLFGVYQDSGIKLCGSPPDNVGSLYYEEQDAKTFASWEVDSLKYDNCYSDAATGYPNVIYEPSTSPEPRFANMSRALAAQNRSMVFQICEWGIDFPALWAPALGHSWRIGNDIIPHWRAIFRTLNQAVPQTSFAGPGQWPDLDMLEVGNGILSIPEEQTHFSLWAILKSPLTIGAALKDDETSINDESLQILKQEDVIGYNQDSLGVSASLRRRWTEEGYEVWSGPLSGGRTVAALINWRNESRDLTLDLPDIGLQYAGTVKNIWDGTTAQNVKTSYTAKVQGHGTILLELQDTTASGQYPGDTFATSTGSTATFESIYGVTSSARYNITVKLSQESSSGDVKIQSTASNKTITARVSASGTEASAQIPLVAGSSNSITISSPQSIDSIIITPPNGTYYPNTAFTTTGDAEAVSCGAGYCQPVGSKIGNISANSTARAVIPATAGTKYLAIDYINNDVAFDSSWDWGSNSRNLTVSVNGNRPVRVEVPLSGQHSELFGPGKGWWDAATIGVLTEGWKDGDNDVVIGNEGGESGFTSYGPDFVGLRVL
;
A
#
# COMPACT_ATOMS: atom_id res chain seq x y z
N MET A 1 -21.57 41.84 19.35
CA MET A 1 -21.83 40.39 19.31
C MET A 1 -22.78 40.09 18.17
N VAL A 2 -22.21 39.74 17.02
CA VAL A 2 -22.88 39.14 15.85
C VAL A 2 -21.80 38.26 15.23
N PRO A 3 -22.00 36.94 15.05
CA PRO A 3 -20.98 36.09 14.46
C PRO A 3 -20.93 36.34 12.96
N LYS A 4 -19.76 36.75 12.46
CA LYS A 4 -19.48 36.83 11.01
C LYS A 4 -19.31 35.41 10.47
N ILE A 5 -20.23 35.01 9.62
CA ILE A 5 -20.17 33.79 8.80
C ILE A 5 -19.05 33.99 7.77
N VAL A 6 -18.01 33.17 7.85
CA VAL A 6 -16.93 33.09 6.85
C VAL A 6 -17.42 32.16 5.74
N TYR A 7 -17.59 32.70 4.53
CA TYR A 7 -17.86 31.92 3.33
C TYR A 7 -16.54 31.29 2.85
N LEU A 8 -16.35 29.99 3.10
CA LEU A 8 -15.38 29.17 2.37
C LEU A 8 -15.92 28.94 0.96
N SER A 9 -15.33 29.59 -0.05
CA SER A 9 -15.59 29.26 -1.45
C SER A 9 -14.86 27.95 -1.80
N LEU A 10 -15.51 26.83 -1.51
CA LEU A 10 -15.18 25.53 -2.09
C LEU A 10 -15.59 25.56 -3.57
N LEU A 11 -14.61 25.54 -4.47
CA LEU A 11 -14.83 25.11 -5.84
C LEU A 11 -15.06 23.59 -5.82
N PRO A 12 -16.20 23.07 -6.28
CA PRO A 12 -16.35 21.65 -6.48
C PRO A 12 -15.67 21.31 -7.80
N VAL A 13 -14.48 20.73 -7.74
CA VAL A 13 -14.11 19.77 -8.79
C VAL A 13 -14.99 18.55 -8.50
N ALA A 14 -16.11 18.45 -9.21
CA ALA A 14 -16.86 17.20 -9.29
C ALA A 14 -16.04 16.20 -10.10
N LEU A 15 -15.00 15.65 -9.47
CA LEU A 15 -14.46 14.35 -9.84
C LEU A 15 -15.55 13.35 -9.43
N GLY A 16 -16.00 12.52 -10.37
CA GLY A 16 -16.95 11.47 -10.09
C GLY A 16 -16.45 10.66 -8.89
N TYR A 17 -17.27 10.59 -7.84
CA TYR A 17 -17.01 9.68 -6.74
C TYR A 17 -16.82 8.27 -7.33
N PRO A 18 -15.73 7.56 -7.02
CA PRO A 18 -15.72 6.13 -7.28
C PRO A 18 -16.93 5.56 -6.54
N HIS A 19 -17.66 4.68 -7.21
CA HIS A 19 -18.84 4.00 -6.68
C HIS A 19 -18.57 3.59 -5.23
N LEU A 20 -19.29 4.19 -4.26
CA LEU A 20 -19.31 3.69 -2.89
C LEU A 20 -19.86 2.28 -2.97
N GLN A 21 -18.98 1.29 -2.94
CA GLN A 21 -19.38 -0.11 -2.99
C GLN A 21 -20.11 -0.46 -1.70
N PRO A 22 -21.20 -1.24 -1.77
CA PRO A 22 -21.83 -1.77 -0.57
C PRO A 22 -20.79 -2.57 0.22
N ARG A 23 -20.79 -2.39 1.55
CA ARG A 23 -19.96 -3.19 2.46
C ARG A 23 -20.84 -3.97 3.43
N LEU A 24 -20.33 -5.10 3.90
CA LEU A 24 -20.92 -5.82 5.02
C LEU A 24 -20.67 -5.03 6.33
N ASP A 25 -21.71 -4.46 6.93
CA ASP A 25 -21.62 -3.70 8.19
C ASP A 25 -22.39 -4.42 9.30
N ASN A 26 -21.84 -5.54 9.76
CA ASN A 26 -22.40 -6.40 10.81
C ASN A 26 -21.68 -6.26 12.17
N GLY A 27 -20.77 -5.29 12.29
CA GLY A 27 -19.99 -5.04 13.51
C GLY A 27 -18.74 -5.90 13.68
N LEU A 28 -18.48 -6.86 12.81
CA LEU A 28 -17.24 -7.65 12.81
C LEU A 28 -16.09 -6.91 12.10
N ALA A 29 -14.86 -7.36 12.35
CA ALA A 29 -13.64 -6.88 11.69
C ALA A 29 -13.52 -5.34 11.65
N ARG A 30 -13.90 -4.65 12.74
CA ARG A 30 -13.80 -3.17 12.82
C ARG A 30 -12.35 -2.68 12.72
N THR A 31 -11.41 -3.55 13.06
CA THR A 31 -9.98 -3.50 12.75
C THR A 31 -9.59 -4.82 12.07
N PRO A 32 -8.42 -4.90 11.40
CA PRO A 32 -7.96 -6.15 10.81
C PRO A 32 -7.87 -7.25 11.86
N GLN A 33 -8.20 -8.48 11.48
CA GLN A 33 -8.14 -9.63 12.38
C GLN A 33 -6.69 -9.96 12.74
N MET A 34 -6.47 -10.48 13.94
CA MET A 34 -5.16 -10.95 14.38
C MET A 34 -5.28 -12.35 14.96
N GLY A 35 -4.37 -13.24 14.61
CA GLY A 35 -4.50 -14.64 14.99
C GLY A 35 -3.33 -15.50 14.60
N TRP A 36 -3.59 -16.80 14.49
CA TRP A 36 -2.65 -17.84 14.13
C TRP A 36 -3.33 -18.86 13.21
N ASN A 37 -2.57 -19.40 12.26
CA ASN A 37 -3.05 -20.38 11.31
C ASN A 37 -1.99 -21.48 11.12
N THR A 38 -2.43 -22.73 10.98
CA THR A 38 -1.57 -23.91 10.89
C THR A 38 -0.74 -24.01 9.59
N TYR A 39 -1.14 -23.35 8.51
CA TYR A 39 -0.69 -23.72 7.16
C TYR A 39 0.81 -23.50 6.88
N ASN A 40 1.37 -22.30 7.11
CA ASN A 40 2.73 -22.03 6.63
C ASN A 40 3.79 -22.95 7.27
N HIS A 41 3.63 -23.29 8.55
CA HIS A 41 4.55 -24.20 9.23
C HIS A 41 4.21 -25.69 9.04
N TYR A 42 2.93 -26.06 9.12
CA TYR A 42 2.50 -27.48 9.16
C TYR A 42 1.91 -28.00 7.85
N SER A 43 1.76 -27.14 6.84
CA SER A 43 1.05 -27.44 5.58
C SER A 43 -0.34 -28.04 5.85
N CYS A 44 -0.82 -28.97 5.01
CA CYS A 44 -2.07 -29.70 5.24
C CYS A 44 -1.91 -30.91 6.19
N SER A 45 -1.02 -30.83 7.18
CA SER A 45 -0.82 -31.89 8.20
C SER A 45 -1.04 -31.41 9.65
N PRO A 46 -2.09 -30.61 9.97
CA PRO A 46 -2.37 -30.25 11.35
C PRO A 46 -2.90 -31.47 12.14
N ASN A 47 -2.77 -31.41 13.47
CA ASN A 47 -3.45 -32.31 14.38
C ASN A 47 -3.87 -31.56 15.66
N GLU A 48 -4.73 -32.19 16.46
CA GLU A 48 -5.30 -31.57 17.65
C GLU A 48 -4.26 -31.14 18.68
N THR A 49 -3.18 -31.92 18.87
CA THR A 49 -2.08 -31.56 19.79
C THR A 49 -1.38 -30.29 19.34
N ILE A 50 -1.07 -30.17 18.03
CA ILE A 50 -0.43 -28.99 17.44
C ILE A 50 -1.29 -27.75 17.67
N VAL A 51 -2.59 -27.83 17.38
CA VAL A 51 -3.50 -26.68 17.53
C VAL A 51 -3.62 -26.28 18.99
N ARG A 52 -3.79 -27.24 19.91
CA ARG A 52 -3.91 -26.96 21.35
C ARG A 52 -2.64 -26.36 21.93
N SER A 53 -1.47 -26.85 21.53
CA SER A 53 -0.17 -26.35 21.99
C SER A 53 0.07 -24.91 21.54
N ASN A 54 -0.16 -24.60 20.26
CA ASN A 54 0.00 -23.24 19.74
C ASN A 54 -1.05 -22.27 20.30
N ALA A 55 -2.30 -22.72 20.49
CA ALA A 55 -3.33 -21.93 21.16
C ALA A 55 -2.95 -21.60 22.61
N GLN A 56 -2.43 -22.56 23.37
CA GLN A 56 -1.92 -22.29 24.72
C GLN A 56 -0.72 -21.33 24.67
N ALA A 57 0.17 -21.48 23.69
CA ALA A 57 1.32 -20.59 23.51
C ALA A 57 0.91 -19.15 23.21
N LEU A 58 -0.18 -18.90 22.47
CA LEU A 58 -0.71 -17.55 22.28
C LEU A 58 -1.01 -16.87 23.62
N VAL A 59 -1.57 -17.61 24.58
CA VAL A 59 -1.86 -17.11 25.93
C VAL A 59 -0.57 -16.97 26.74
N ASP A 60 0.23 -18.04 26.83
CA ASP A 60 1.42 -18.09 27.69
C ASP A 60 2.49 -17.06 27.29
N LEU A 61 2.62 -16.78 25.98
CA LEU A 61 3.58 -15.80 25.44
C LEU A 61 3.02 -14.36 25.46
N GLY A 62 1.75 -14.19 25.82
CA GLY A 62 1.05 -12.90 25.92
C GLY A 62 0.54 -12.35 24.59
N LEU A 63 0.63 -13.10 23.49
CA LEU A 63 0.15 -12.66 22.17
C LEU A 63 -1.38 -12.49 22.14
N ALA A 64 -2.13 -13.37 22.82
CA ALA A 64 -3.58 -13.26 22.92
C ALA A 64 -4.02 -11.91 23.52
N SER A 65 -3.28 -11.41 24.52
CA SER A 65 -3.55 -10.11 25.15
C SER A 65 -3.29 -8.90 24.25
N LEU A 66 -2.46 -9.08 23.21
CA LEU A 66 -2.18 -8.08 22.18
C LEU A 66 -3.18 -8.14 21.02
N GLY A 67 -4.09 -9.10 21.01
CA GLY A 67 -5.17 -9.22 20.03
C GLY A 67 -5.10 -10.45 19.13
N TYR A 68 -4.02 -11.25 19.17
CA TYR A 68 -3.90 -12.50 18.39
C TYR A 68 -4.84 -13.58 18.93
N ARG A 69 -6.11 -13.53 18.54
CA ARG A 69 -7.19 -14.33 19.13
C ARG A 69 -7.78 -15.38 18.20
N TYR A 70 -7.75 -15.19 16.89
CA TYR A 70 -8.29 -16.19 15.95
C TYR A 70 -7.32 -17.35 15.80
N VAL A 71 -7.75 -18.58 16.09
CA VAL A 71 -6.97 -19.81 15.90
C VAL A 71 -7.62 -20.63 14.79
N THR A 72 -7.00 -20.66 13.61
CA THR A 72 -7.57 -21.33 12.44
C THR A 72 -6.85 -22.65 12.17
N THR A 73 -7.62 -23.75 12.17
CA THR A 73 -7.14 -25.02 11.61
C THR A 73 -7.36 -24.99 10.10
N ASP A 74 -6.26 -24.89 9.35
CA ASP A 74 -6.24 -24.86 7.89
C ASP A 74 -6.38 -26.28 7.30
N CYS A 75 -6.18 -26.45 5.98
CA CYS A 75 -6.38 -27.71 5.25
C CYS A 75 -5.85 -28.98 5.95
N GLY A 76 -6.47 -30.12 5.63
CA GLY A 76 -6.07 -31.44 6.15
C GLY A 76 -6.88 -31.96 7.34
N TRP A 77 -7.82 -31.16 7.87
CA TRP A 77 -8.63 -31.57 9.01
C TRP A 77 -9.89 -32.37 8.67
N THR A 78 -10.45 -32.22 7.46
CA THR A 78 -11.63 -32.94 6.99
C THR A 78 -11.29 -34.37 6.54
N VAL A 79 -12.30 -35.11 6.09
CA VAL A 79 -12.18 -36.39 5.39
C VAL A 79 -12.79 -36.30 3.99
N ALA A 80 -12.66 -37.37 3.19
CA ALA A 80 -13.20 -37.41 1.84
C ALA A 80 -14.72 -37.56 1.77
N ASP A 81 -15.28 -38.31 2.72
CA ASP A 81 -16.71 -38.61 2.75
C ASP A 81 -17.43 -37.77 3.79
N ARG A 82 -18.52 -37.13 3.38
CA ARG A 82 -19.47 -36.50 4.30
C ARG A 82 -20.22 -37.57 5.10
N LEU A 83 -20.79 -37.17 6.23
CA LEU A 83 -21.69 -38.03 6.98
C LEU A 83 -22.94 -38.41 6.14
N PRO A 84 -23.67 -39.47 6.48
CA PRO A 84 -24.85 -39.91 5.71
C PRO A 84 -25.95 -38.84 5.57
N ASP A 85 -25.98 -37.84 6.45
CA ASP A 85 -26.91 -36.70 6.40
C ASP A 85 -26.38 -35.52 5.56
N GLY A 86 -25.19 -35.64 4.98
CA GLY A 86 -24.51 -34.62 4.17
C GLY A 86 -23.64 -33.64 4.96
N SER A 87 -23.61 -33.75 6.30
CA SER A 87 -22.82 -32.86 7.15
C SER A 87 -21.31 -33.10 7.00
N LEU A 88 -20.52 -32.03 7.15
CA LEU A 88 -19.07 -32.14 7.27
C LEU A 88 -18.67 -32.90 8.53
N THR A 89 -17.54 -33.60 8.45
CA THR A 89 -16.89 -34.23 9.60
C THR A 89 -15.36 -34.13 9.47
N TRP A 90 -14.66 -34.42 10.55
CA TRP A 90 -13.21 -34.30 10.67
C TRP A 90 -12.52 -35.67 10.63
N ASN A 91 -11.20 -35.65 10.48
CA ASN A 91 -10.37 -36.83 10.62
C ASN A 91 -10.17 -37.18 12.11
N GLU A 92 -10.92 -38.15 12.63
CA GLU A 92 -10.88 -38.58 14.04
C GLU A 92 -9.50 -39.13 14.48
N THR A 93 -8.63 -39.52 13.55
CA THR A 93 -7.26 -39.92 13.91
C THR A 93 -6.38 -38.71 14.24
N LEU A 94 -6.56 -37.60 13.52
CA LEU A 94 -5.82 -36.36 13.74
C LEU A 94 -6.47 -35.48 14.83
N PHE A 95 -7.80 -35.57 14.96
CA PHE A 95 -8.62 -34.81 15.91
C PHE A 95 -9.54 -35.74 16.71
N PRO A 96 -8.99 -36.53 17.65
CA PRO A 96 -9.75 -37.55 18.39
C PRO A 96 -10.85 -36.99 19.30
N GLU A 97 -10.74 -35.77 19.82
CA GLU A 97 -11.84 -35.15 20.59
C GLU A 97 -12.83 -34.37 19.71
N GLY A 98 -12.40 -34.05 18.49
CA GLY A 98 -13.21 -33.41 17.47
C GLY A 98 -13.36 -31.90 17.58
N PHE A 99 -13.90 -31.31 16.52
CA PHE A 99 -13.99 -29.87 16.35
C PHE A 99 -14.87 -29.15 17.40
N PRO A 100 -16.01 -29.71 17.86
CA PRO A 100 -16.75 -29.12 18.98
C PRO A 100 -15.94 -29.01 20.27
N ALA A 101 -15.16 -30.04 20.61
CA ALA A 101 -14.33 -30.04 21.81
C ALA A 101 -13.15 -29.08 21.68
N LEU A 102 -12.53 -29.04 20.50
CA LEU A 102 -11.47 -28.08 20.18
C LEU A 102 -11.98 -26.63 20.26
N GLY A 103 -13.13 -26.32 19.66
CA GLY A 103 -13.76 -25.00 19.74
C GLY A 103 -14.00 -24.59 21.20
N LYS A 104 -14.58 -25.48 21.99
CA LYS A 104 -14.75 -25.25 23.43
C LYS A 104 -13.43 -24.98 24.15
N TYR A 105 -12.38 -25.75 23.88
CA TYR A 105 -11.06 -25.53 24.48
C TYR A 105 -10.50 -24.14 24.13
N LEU A 106 -10.63 -23.71 22.88
CA LEU A 106 -10.20 -22.39 22.45
C LEU A 106 -10.99 -21.27 23.16
N HIS A 107 -12.31 -21.43 23.29
CA HIS A 107 -13.14 -20.46 24.02
C HIS A 107 -12.83 -20.41 25.51
N ASP A 108 -12.50 -21.55 26.14
CA ASP A 108 -12.08 -21.59 27.54
C ASP A 108 -10.74 -20.83 27.77
N LEU A 109 -9.94 -20.62 26.72
CA LEU A 109 -8.75 -19.78 26.70
C LEU A 109 -9.01 -18.31 26.32
N ASP A 110 -10.27 -17.92 26.11
CA ASP A 110 -10.68 -16.62 25.55
C ASP A 110 -10.10 -16.36 24.14
N LEU A 111 -9.90 -17.42 23.35
CA LEU A 111 -9.55 -17.38 21.93
C LEU A 111 -10.80 -17.60 21.07
N LEU A 112 -10.66 -17.36 19.77
CA LEU A 112 -11.73 -17.47 18.77
C LEU A 112 -11.44 -18.63 17.81
N PHE A 113 -12.45 -19.45 17.54
CA PHE A 113 -12.31 -20.69 16.79
C PHE A 113 -12.48 -20.46 15.28
N GLY A 114 -11.41 -20.67 14.51
CA GLY A 114 -11.40 -20.57 13.06
C GLY A 114 -11.34 -21.92 12.35
N VAL A 115 -12.02 -22.03 11.21
CA VAL A 115 -11.93 -23.18 10.31
C VAL A 115 -11.63 -22.75 8.87
N TYR A 116 -11.07 -23.68 8.11
CA TYR A 116 -10.84 -23.55 6.67
C TYR A 116 -11.79 -24.44 5.88
N GLN A 117 -12.32 -23.93 4.77
CA GLN A 117 -12.99 -24.69 3.72
C GLN A 117 -12.72 -24.11 2.35
N ASP A 118 -13.23 -24.75 1.30
CA ASP A 118 -13.04 -24.37 -0.09
C ASP A 118 -14.39 -24.12 -0.80
N SER A 119 -14.41 -23.13 -1.69
CA SER A 119 -15.49 -22.86 -2.65
C SER A 119 -15.52 -23.82 -3.85
N GLY A 120 -14.71 -24.87 -3.83
CA GLY A 120 -14.79 -26.03 -4.71
C GLY A 120 -15.26 -27.32 -4.06
N ILE A 121 -15.23 -28.40 -4.85
CA ILE A 121 -15.71 -29.72 -4.43
C ILE A 121 -14.73 -30.46 -3.51
N LYS A 122 -13.49 -30.00 -3.44
CA LYS A 122 -12.40 -30.53 -2.62
C LYS A 122 -11.58 -29.37 -2.05
N LEU A 123 -10.87 -29.62 -0.96
CA LEU A 123 -9.86 -28.68 -0.44
C LEU A 123 -8.61 -28.67 -1.33
N CYS A 124 -7.92 -27.53 -1.37
CA CYS A 124 -6.60 -27.40 -1.96
C CYS A 124 -5.63 -28.51 -1.50
N GLY A 125 -4.76 -28.95 -2.41
CA GLY A 125 -3.69 -29.90 -2.09
C GLY A 125 -4.14 -31.36 -1.94
N SER A 126 -5.39 -31.69 -2.27
CA SER A 126 -5.87 -33.08 -2.36
C SER A 126 -5.09 -33.88 -3.41
N PRO A 127 -4.47 -35.04 -3.08
CA PRO A 127 -4.81 -35.96 -2.00
C PRO A 127 -4.17 -35.68 -0.61
N PRO A 128 -4.78 -36.19 0.50
CA PRO A 128 -6.03 -36.95 0.51
C PRO A 128 -7.22 -36.09 0.08
N ASP A 129 -8.20 -36.71 -0.60
CA ASP A 129 -9.34 -36.07 -1.26
C ASP A 129 -10.33 -35.45 -0.27
N ASN A 130 -9.88 -34.45 0.49
CA ASN A 130 -10.65 -33.75 1.49
C ASN A 130 -11.82 -32.99 0.85
N VAL A 131 -13.04 -33.20 1.35
CA VAL A 131 -14.23 -32.59 0.76
C VAL A 131 -14.26 -31.07 0.96
N GLY A 132 -14.65 -30.33 -0.08
CA GLY A 132 -14.92 -28.89 -0.02
C GLY A 132 -16.41 -28.57 0.12
N SER A 133 -16.77 -27.29 0.20
CA SER A 133 -18.14 -26.84 0.50
C SER A 133 -18.98 -26.48 -0.72
N LEU A 134 -18.46 -26.55 -1.94
CA LEU A 134 -19.26 -26.23 -3.12
C LEU A 134 -20.49 -27.16 -3.21
N TYR A 135 -21.67 -26.55 -3.35
CA TYR A 135 -23.00 -27.19 -3.33
C TYR A 135 -23.52 -27.61 -1.94
N TYR A 136 -22.77 -27.34 -0.86
CA TYR A 136 -23.12 -27.67 0.51
C TYR A 136 -23.06 -26.45 1.45
N GLU A 137 -22.97 -25.24 0.92
CA GLU A 137 -22.71 -24.01 1.67
C GLU A 137 -23.70 -23.81 2.84
N GLU A 138 -25.00 -24.05 2.62
CA GLU A 138 -26.02 -23.96 3.68
C GLU A 138 -25.87 -25.01 4.79
N GLN A 139 -25.46 -26.23 4.45
CA GLN A 139 -25.29 -27.31 5.41
C GLN A 139 -24.00 -27.10 6.22
N ASP A 140 -22.95 -26.63 5.55
CA ASP A 140 -21.65 -26.41 6.15
C ASP A 140 -21.69 -25.20 7.09
N ALA A 141 -22.38 -24.11 6.71
CA ALA A 141 -22.63 -22.98 7.61
C ALA A 141 -23.39 -23.39 8.89
N LYS A 142 -24.38 -24.28 8.80
CA LYS A 142 -25.07 -24.84 9.99
C LYS A 142 -24.12 -25.67 10.85
N THR A 143 -23.26 -26.46 10.22
CA THR A 143 -22.25 -27.27 10.90
C THR A 143 -21.29 -26.38 11.68
N PHE A 144 -20.73 -25.33 11.05
CA PHE A 144 -19.86 -24.36 11.71
C PHE A 144 -20.56 -23.65 12.87
N ALA A 145 -21.83 -23.26 12.70
CA ALA A 145 -22.59 -22.65 13.77
C ALA A 145 -22.79 -23.62 14.96
N SER A 146 -23.02 -24.91 14.68
CA SER A 146 -23.18 -25.94 15.72
C SER A 146 -21.89 -26.25 16.48
N TRP A 147 -20.73 -26.03 15.85
CA TRP A 147 -19.41 -26.16 16.48
C TRP A 147 -18.93 -24.85 17.11
N GLU A 148 -19.76 -23.81 17.10
CA GLU A 148 -19.43 -22.50 17.62
C GLU A 148 -18.19 -21.87 16.96
N VAL A 149 -18.03 -22.01 15.64
CA VAL A 149 -16.97 -21.35 14.87
C VAL A 149 -17.15 -19.83 14.85
N ASP A 150 -16.07 -19.08 15.01
CA ASP A 150 -16.00 -17.62 14.98
C ASP A 150 -15.48 -17.04 13.65
N SER A 151 -14.72 -17.82 12.88
CA SER A 151 -14.22 -17.39 11.58
C SER A 151 -14.09 -18.51 10.56
N LEU A 152 -14.35 -18.19 9.29
CA LEU A 152 -14.16 -19.05 8.13
C LEU A 152 -13.16 -18.42 7.16
N LYS A 153 -12.05 -19.11 6.89
CA LYS A 153 -11.22 -18.89 5.68
C LYS A 153 -11.76 -19.77 4.56
N TYR A 154 -12.08 -19.17 3.42
CA TYR A 154 -12.78 -19.86 2.33
C TYR A 154 -12.03 -19.75 1.01
N ASP A 155 -11.50 -20.88 0.54
CA ASP A 155 -10.53 -20.97 -0.56
C ASP A 155 -11.21 -21.20 -1.92
N ASN A 156 -10.41 -21.43 -2.98
CA ASN A 156 -10.89 -21.44 -4.37
C ASN A 156 -10.35 -22.60 -5.25
N CYS A 157 -9.88 -23.70 -4.66
CA CYS A 157 -9.40 -24.89 -5.39
C CYS A 157 -10.54 -25.80 -5.88
N TYR A 158 -10.33 -26.63 -6.91
CA TYR A 158 -11.33 -27.61 -7.40
C TYR A 158 -12.69 -26.99 -7.70
N SER A 159 -12.64 -25.85 -8.35
CA SER A 159 -13.68 -24.85 -8.22
C SER A 159 -14.40 -24.60 -9.56
N ASP A 160 -13.74 -24.87 -10.68
CA ASP A 160 -14.30 -24.67 -12.01
C ASP A 160 -14.71 -25.99 -12.69
N ALA A 161 -16.01 -26.22 -12.78
CA ALA A 161 -16.57 -27.41 -13.42
C ALA A 161 -16.25 -27.49 -14.91
N ALA A 162 -16.13 -26.35 -15.61
CA ALA A 162 -15.91 -26.32 -17.05
C ALA A 162 -14.52 -26.82 -17.45
N THR A 163 -13.56 -26.74 -16.52
CA THR A 163 -12.18 -27.22 -16.69
C THR A 163 -11.91 -28.53 -15.96
N GLY A 164 -12.96 -29.19 -15.45
CA GLY A 164 -12.86 -30.49 -14.79
C GLY A 164 -12.44 -30.45 -13.33
N TYR A 165 -12.70 -29.35 -12.63
CA TYR A 165 -12.32 -29.11 -11.23
C TYR A 165 -10.80 -29.31 -11.00
N PRO A 166 -9.93 -28.51 -11.63
CA PRO A 166 -8.49 -28.57 -11.36
C PRO A 166 -8.19 -28.13 -9.93
N ASN A 167 -7.08 -28.61 -9.35
CA ASN A 167 -6.63 -28.18 -8.01
C ASN A 167 -6.54 -26.66 -7.95
N VAL A 168 -5.82 -26.03 -8.89
CA VAL A 168 -5.67 -24.57 -8.95
C VAL A 168 -5.97 -24.11 -10.37
N ILE A 169 -6.68 -23.00 -10.50
CA ILE A 169 -6.91 -22.32 -11.77
C ILE A 169 -6.96 -20.80 -11.54
N TYR A 170 -6.02 -20.08 -12.15
CA TYR A 170 -5.95 -18.62 -12.04
C TYR A 170 -6.72 -17.89 -13.14
N GLU A 171 -7.14 -18.60 -14.18
CA GLU A 171 -8.02 -18.09 -15.25
C GLU A 171 -9.32 -18.92 -15.32
N PRO A 172 -10.18 -18.88 -14.28
CA PRO A 172 -11.40 -19.68 -14.27
C PRO A 172 -12.36 -19.27 -15.38
N SER A 173 -13.25 -20.18 -15.77
CA SER A 173 -14.26 -19.94 -16.80
C SER A 173 -15.30 -18.87 -16.43
N THR A 174 -15.47 -18.60 -15.13
CA THR A 174 -16.41 -17.62 -14.57
C THR A 174 -15.84 -16.95 -13.33
N SER A 175 -16.36 -15.78 -12.98
CA SER A 175 -16.00 -15.05 -11.76
C SER A 175 -16.21 -15.92 -10.50
N PRO A 176 -15.30 -15.87 -9.50
CA PRO A 176 -15.52 -16.52 -8.21
C PRO A 176 -16.68 -15.94 -7.39
N GLU A 177 -17.02 -14.65 -7.59
CA GLU A 177 -17.96 -13.88 -6.76
C GLU A 177 -19.26 -14.62 -6.43
N PRO A 178 -19.99 -15.24 -7.38
CA PRO A 178 -21.29 -15.84 -7.08
C PRO A 178 -21.22 -16.98 -6.07
N ARG A 179 -20.10 -17.70 -6.00
CA ARG A 179 -19.91 -18.82 -5.06
C ARG A 179 -19.58 -18.32 -3.66
N PHE A 180 -18.74 -17.30 -3.58
CA PHE A 180 -18.48 -16.59 -2.33
C PHE A 180 -19.77 -15.94 -1.79
N ALA A 181 -20.64 -15.44 -2.66
CA ALA A 181 -21.94 -14.91 -2.29
C ALA A 181 -22.89 -15.99 -1.73
N ASN A 182 -22.82 -17.25 -2.21
CA ASN A 182 -23.58 -18.36 -1.62
C ASN A 182 -23.16 -18.61 -0.17
N MET A 183 -21.86 -18.74 0.08
CA MET A 183 -21.34 -18.96 1.43
C MET A 183 -21.63 -17.76 2.35
N SER A 184 -21.43 -16.53 1.86
CA SER A 184 -21.78 -15.32 2.61
C SER A 184 -23.23 -15.31 3.08
N ARG A 185 -24.19 -15.64 2.19
CA ARG A 185 -25.61 -15.78 2.54
C ARG A 185 -25.85 -16.91 3.55
N ALA A 186 -25.20 -18.05 3.36
CA ALA A 186 -25.34 -19.20 4.25
C ALA A 186 -24.85 -18.89 5.68
N LEU A 187 -23.73 -18.18 5.82
CA LEU A 187 -23.20 -17.72 7.10
C LEU A 187 -24.13 -16.68 7.75
N ALA A 188 -24.63 -15.71 6.97
CA ALA A 188 -25.53 -14.67 7.46
C ALA A 188 -26.89 -15.22 7.96
N ALA A 189 -27.30 -16.40 7.50
CA ALA A 189 -28.53 -17.07 7.94
C ALA A 189 -28.41 -17.76 9.31
N GLN A 190 -27.20 -17.86 9.88
CA GLN A 190 -26.98 -18.52 11.16
C GLN A 190 -27.18 -17.55 12.34
N ASN A 191 -27.54 -18.09 13.51
CA ASN A 191 -27.64 -17.32 14.75
C ASN A 191 -26.28 -16.96 15.38
N ARG A 192 -25.17 -17.33 14.72
CA ARG A 192 -23.80 -17.05 15.13
C ARG A 192 -23.12 -16.25 14.05
N SER A 193 -22.64 -15.06 14.39
CA SER A 193 -21.86 -14.23 13.46
C SER A 193 -20.44 -14.79 13.32
N MET A 194 -19.96 -14.87 12.08
CA MET A 194 -18.63 -15.41 11.76
C MET A 194 -17.88 -14.41 10.87
N VAL A 195 -16.61 -14.20 11.17
CA VAL A 195 -15.72 -13.51 10.24
C VAL A 195 -15.53 -14.36 8.99
N PHE A 196 -15.84 -13.81 7.83
CA PHE A 196 -15.66 -14.45 6.54
C PHE A 196 -14.45 -13.86 5.82
N GLN A 197 -13.41 -14.67 5.63
CA GLN A 197 -12.17 -14.35 4.92
C GLN A 197 -12.21 -15.02 3.56
N ILE A 198 -12.24 -14.21 2.51
CA ILE A 198 -12.35 -14.65 1.12
C ILE A 198 -10.93 -14.94 0.59
N CYS A 199 -10.71 -16.14 0.04
CA CYS A 199 -9.41 -16.62 -0.41
C CYS A 199 -9.49 -17.15 -1.85
N GLU A 200 -9.69 -16.22 -2.76
CA GLU A 200 -9.72 -16.36 -4.22
C GLU A 200 -8.40 -15.89 -4.89
N TRP A 201 -7.39 -15.61 -4.08
CA TRP A 201 -6.03 -15.25 -4.49
C TRP A 201 -5.92 -13.98 -5.34
N GLY A 202 -6.88 -13.06 -5.28
CA GLY A 202 -6.89 -11.85 -6.10
C GLY A 202 -7.51 -12.02 -7.49
N ILE A 203 -7.98 -13.22 -7.85
CA ILE A 203 -8.64 -13.50 -9.14
C ILE A 203 -9.91 -12.63 -9.24
N ASP A 204 -10.10 -12.02 -10.41
CA ASP A 204 -11.25 -11.13 -10.68
C ASP A 204 -11.27 -9.86 -9.81
N PHE A 205 -10.10 -9.38 -9.40
CA PHE A 205 -9.90 -8.13 -8.64
C PHE A 205 -10.91 -7.93 -7.49
N PRO A 206 -10.81 -8.72 -6.42
CA PRO A 206 -11.85 -8.84 -5.41
C PRO A 206 -12.18 -7.60 -4.61
N ALA A 207 -11.29 -6.61 -4.56
CA ALA A 207 -11.57 -5.32 -3.93
C ALA A 207 -12.86 -4.65 -4.45
N LEU A 208 -13.31 -4.96 -5.67
CA LEU A 208 -14.56 -4.40 -6.23
C LEU A 208 -15.84 -5.10 -5.75
N TRP A 209 -15.79 -6.33 -5.24
CA TRP A 209 -16.98 -7.11 -4.91
C TRP A 209 -16.94 -7.78 -3.53
N ALA A 210 -15.77 -8.23 -3.07
CA ALA A 210 -15.58 -8.92 -1.81
C ALA A 210 -16.02 -8.12 -0.58
N PRO A 211 -15.87 -6.78 -0.50
CA PRO A 211 -16.35 -6.00 0.64
C PRO A 211 -17.85 -6.13 0.93
N ALA A 212 -18.67 -6.44 -0.09
CA ALA A 212 -20.10 -6.65 0.08
C ALA A 212 -20.43 -8.03 0.68
N LEU A 213 -19.50 -8.98 0.62
CA LEU A 213 -19.72 -10.40 0.93
C LEU A 213 -18.99 -10.85 2.18
N GLY A 214 -17.78 -10.36 2.42
CA GLY A 214 -16.89 -10.78 3.50
C GLY A 214 -16.21 -9.62 4.21
N HIS A 215 -15.24 -9.96 5.05
CA HIS A 215 -14.57 -9.00 5.93
C HIS A 215 -13.10 -8.80 5.58
N SER A 216 -12.50 -9.76 4.88
CA SER A 216 -11.20 -9.64 4.24
C SER A 216 -11.18 -10.44 2.94
N TRP A 217 -10.26 -10.11 2.04
CA TRP A 217 -10.06 -10.83 0.78
C TRP A 217 -8.58 -10.93 0.42
N ARG A 218 -8.14 -12.11 -0.02
CA ARG A 218 -6.77 -12.34 -0.45
C ARG A 218 -6.49 -11.52 -1.70
N ILE A 219 -5.45 -10.69 -1.67
CA ILE A 219 -5.14 -9.81 -2.81
C ILE A 219 -4.33 -10.49 -3.91
N GLY A 220 -3.75 -11.67 -3.62
CA GLY A 220 -2.82 -12.40 -4.46
C GLY A 220 -2.60 -13.85 -4.04
N ASN A 221 -1.80 -14.59 -4.82
CA ASN A 221 -1.30 -15.93 -4.47
C ASN A 221 -0.61 -15.92 -3.11
N ASP A 222 -0.50 -17.12 -2.55
CA ASP A 222 0.15 -17.34 -1.26
C ASP A 222 1.51 -16.65 -1.17
N ILE A 223 1.78 -16.12 0.02
CA ILE A 223 3.14 -15.76 0.39
C ILE A 223 3.96 -17.05 0.38
N ILE A 224 5.16 -16.96 -0.19
CA ILE A 224 6.12 -18.05 -0.13
C ILE A 224 7.20 -17.66 0.87
N PRO A 225 7.90 -18.64 1.47
CA PRO A 225 8.96 -18.38 2.44
C PRO A 225 10.23 -17.85 1.77
N HIS A 226 10.18 -16.63 1.23
CA HIS A 226 11.30 -15.97 0.57
C HIS A 226 11.12 -14.45 0.52
N TRP A 227 12.21 -13.68 0.73
CA TRP A 227 12.21 -12.22 0.72
C TRP A 227 11.53 -11.60 -0.51
N ARG A 228 11.74 -12.20 -1.69
CA ARG A 228 11.13 -11.75 -2.97
C ARG A 228 9.59 -11.68 -2.93
N ALA A 229 8.95 -12.50 -2.09
CA ALA A 229 7.49 -12.52 -1.96
C ALA A 229 6.96 -11.19 -1.39
N ILE A 230 7.74 -10.54 -0.51
CA ILE A 230 7.41 -9.24 0.07
C ILE A 230 7.26 -8.20 -1.04
N PHE A 231 8.27 -8.09 -1.92
CA PHE A 231 8.22 -7.14 -3.04
C PHE A 231 7.03 -7.41 -3.99
N ARG A 232 6.81 -8.68 -4.37
CA ARG A 232 5.67 -9.08 -5.22
C ARG A 232 4.33 -8.67 -4.60
N THR A 233 4.14 -8.98 -3.31
CA THR A 233 2.89 -8.73 -2.58
C THR A 233 2.64 -7.24 -2.42
N LEU A 234 3.67 -6.45 -2.12
CA LEU A 234 3.55 -5.00 -2.03
C LEU A 234 3.13 -4.36 -3.37
N ASN A 235 3.69 -4.81 -4.49
CA ASN A 235 3.28 -4.30 -5.81
C ASN A 235 1.83 -4.68 -6.15
N GLN A 236 1.33 -5.79 -5.62
CA GLN A 236 -0.08 -6.21 -5.75
C GLN A 236 -1.02 -5.40 -4.85
N ALA A 237 -0.53 -4.96 -3.69
CA ALA A 237 -1.30 -4.17 -2.73
C ALA A 237 -1.57 -2.74 -3.22
N VAL A 238 -0.67 -2.14 -4.02
CA VAL A 238 -0.76 -0.74 -4.46
C VAL A 238 -2.15 -0.31 -4.93
N PRO A 239 -2.78 -0.96 -5.93
CA PRO A 239 -4.11 -0.56 -6.41
C PRO A 239 -5.24 -0.87 -5.42
N GLN A 240 -4.98 -1.63 -4.35
CA GLN A 240 -5.99 -2.08 -3.39
C GLN A 240 -6.01 -1.27 -2.09
N THR A 241 -4.95 -0.50 -1.79
CA THR A 241 -4.81 0.23 -0.52
C THR A 241 -6.00 1.14 -0.19
N SER A 242 -6.62 1.76 -1.20
CA SER A 242 -7.78 2.65 -1.01
C SER A 242 -9.08 1.94 -0.65
N PHE A 243 -9.13 0.61 -0.75
CA PHE A 243 -10.32 -0.18 -0.42
C PHE A 243 -10.36 -0.61 1.06
N ALA A 244 -9.22 -0.52 1.76
CA ALA A 244 -9.14 -0.84 3.18
C ALA A 244 -10.01 0.11 4.02
N GLY A 245 -10.73 -0.45 5.00
CA GLY A 245 -11.50 0.32 5.96
C GLY A 245 -12.20 -0.56 7.00
N PRO A 246 -12.78 0.02 8.06
CA PRO A 246 -13.48 -0.76 9.08
C PRO A 246 -14.52 -1.72 8.49
N GLY A 247 -14.35 -3.01 8.75
CA GLY A 247 -15.18 -4.11 8.23
C GLY A 247 -14.71 -4.73 6.92
N GLN A 248 -13.65 -4.21 6.27
CA GLN A 248 -13.20 -4.64 4.94
C GLN A 248 -11.67 -4.50 4.79
N TRP A 249 -10.94 -5.61 4.71
CA TRP A 249 -9.47 -5.58 4.73
C TRP A 249 -8.83 -6.35 3.57
N PRO A 250 -7.96 -5.70 2.76
CA PRO A 250 -7.08 -6.42 1.85
C PRO A 250 -6.17 -7.35 2.65
N ASP A 251 -6.18 -8.64 2.31
CA ASP A 251 -5.39 -9.68 2.97
C ASP A 251 -4.14 -9.99 2.13
N LEU A 252 -2.98 -9.61 2.67
CA LEU A 252 -1.65 -9.81 2.08
C LEU A 252 -1.09 -11.21 2.39
N ASP A 253 -1.93 -12.11 2.90
CA ASP A 253 -1.60 -13.44 3.39
C ASP A 253 -0.87 -13.42 4.76
N MET A 254 -0.61 -14.62 5.28
CA MET A 254 -0.04 -14.85 6.60
C MET A 254 1.37 -14.27 6.80
N LEU A 255 1.75 -14.13 8.06
CA LEU A 255 3.08 -13.70 8.47
C LEU A 255 4.08 -14.86 8.45
N GLU A 256 5.24 -14.64 7.83
CA GLU A 256 6.41 -15.53 7.86
C GLU A 256 7.36 -15.26 9.02
N VAL A 257 7.01 -14.32 9.91
CA VAL A 257 7.79 -13.99 11.11
C VAL A 257 7.87 -15.20 12.04
N GLY A 258 9.08 -15.64 12.37
CA GLY A 258 9.32 -16.79 13.26
C GLY A 258 9.48 -18.13 12.55
N ASN A 259 9.35 -18.19 11.22
CA ASN A 259 9.58 -19.42 10.46
C ASN A 259 11.06 -19.72 10.17
N GLY A 260 12.00 -18.85 10.60
CA GLY A 260 13.43 -19.08 10.46
C GLY A 260 13.97 -18.95 9.02
N ILE A 261 13.19 -18.31 8.16
CA ILE A 261 13.48 -18.12 6.72
C ILE A 261 13.95 -16.70 6.41
N LEU A 262 13.40 -15.72 7.13
CA LEU A 262 13.75 -14.31 6.99
C LEU A 262 14.75 -13.95 8.10
N SER A 263 15.68 -13.04 7.78
CA SER A 263 16.49 -12.37 8.79
C SER A 263 15.64 -11.42 9.64
N ILE A 264 16.11 -11.08 10.84
CA ILE A 264 15.39 -10.15 11.74
C ILE A 264 15.02 -8.82 11.06
N PRO A 265 15.90 -8.14 10.29
CA PRO A 265 15.50 -6.95 9.54
C PRO A 265 14.41 -7.20 8.48
N GLU A 266 14.43 -8.35 7.81
CA GLU A 266 13.39 -8.74 6.85
C GLU A 266 12.05 -9.01 7.55
N GLU A 267 12.06 -9.69 8.70
CA GLU A 267 10.86 -9.90 9.53
C GLU A 267 10.28 -8.58 10.03
N GLN A 268 11.13 -7.64 10.47
CA GLN A 268 10.71 -6.29 10.86
C GLN A 268 10.06 -5.56 9.69
N THR A 269 10.67 -5.60 8.50
CA THR A 269 10.09 -5.00 7.29
C THR A 269 8.74 -5.63 6.95
N HIS A 270 8.68 -6.97 6.87
CA HIS A 270 7.46 -7.71 6.55
C HIS A 270 6.33 -7.38 7.54
N PHE A 271 6.58 -7.46 8.85
CA PHE A 271 5.58 -7.15 9.86
C PHE A 271 5.10 -5.69 9.80
N SER A 272 6.03 -4.75 9.60
CA SER A 272 5.72 -3.32 9.48
C SER A 272 4.78 -3.04 8.32
N LEU A 273 5.04 -3.64 7.16
CA LEU A 273 4.26 -3.37 5.96
C LEU A 273 2.87 -4.02 6.03
N TRP A 274 2.75 -5.24 6.55
CA TRP A 274 1.44 -5.87 6.77
C TRP A 274 0.59 -5.04 7.73
N ALA A 275 1.22 -4.50 8.78
CA ALA A 275 0.55 -3.65 9.75
C ALA A 275 0.03 -2.34 9.14
N ILE A 276 0.89 -1.53 8.50
CA ILE A 276 0.48 -0.21 7.99
C ILE A 276 -0.43 -0.32 6.75
N LEU A 277 -0.41 -1.47 6.05
CA LEU A 277 -1.32 -1.74 4.94
C LEU A 277 -2.68 -2.30 5.38
N LYS A 278 -2.87 -2.52 6.68
CA LYS A 278 -4.10 -3.02 7.30
C LYS A 278 -4.47 -4.45 6.88
N SER A 279 -3.46 -5.27 6.61
CA SER A 279 -3.66 -6.72 6.43
C SER A 279 -4.08 -7.35 7.76
N PRO A 280 -4.86 -8.44 7.76
CA PRO A 280 -4.91 -9.33 8.90
C PRO A 280 -3.49 -9.73 9.33
N LEU A 281 -3.22 -9.74 10.64
CA LEU A 281 -1.94 -10.17 11.22
C LEU A 281 -2.08 -11.62 11.72
N THR A 282 -2.06 -12.55 10.79
CA THR A 282 -2.18 -13.99 11.07
C THR A 282 -0.79 -14.61 11.11
N ILE A 283 -0.37 -15.09 12.28
CA ILE A 283 0.92 -15.78 12.48
C ILE A 283 0.88 -17.13 11.76
N GLY A 284 1.85 -17.36 10.86
CA GLY A 284 2.02 -18.64 10.16
C GLY A 284 3.09 -19.55 10.77
N ALA A 285 3.83 -19.09 11.77
CA ALA A 285 4.91 -19.85 12.41
C ALA A 285 4.44 -20.77 13.55
N ALA A 286 5.19 -21.83 13.82
CA ALA A 286 5.05 -22.59 15.05
C ALA A 286 5.45 -21.74 16.26
N LEU A 287 4.50 -21.48 17.15
CA LEU A 287 4.76 -20.86 18.44
C LEU A 287 5.34 -21.88 19.42
N LYS A 288 4.76 -23.08 19.43
CA LYS A 288 5.19 -24.20 20.29
C LYS A 288 4.63 -25.54 19.82
N ASP A 289 5.50 -26.51 19.62
CA ASP A 289 5.19 -27.94 19.52
C ASP A 289 6.31 -28.78 20.16
N ASP A 290 6.32 -30.09 19.90
CA ASP A 290 7.29 -31.03 20.48
C ASP A 290 8.73 -30.81 19.98
N GLU A 291 8.90 -30.21 18.80
CA GLU A 291 10.19 -30.06 18.11
C GLU A 291 10.64 -28.59 18.02
N THR A 292 9.68 -27.65 18.04
CA THR A 292 9.88 -26.24 17.71
C THR A 292 9.27 -25.32 18.76
N SER A 293 9.95 -24.20 19.01
CA SER A 293 9.38 -23.05 19.72
C SER A 293 9.85 -21.80 19.01
N ILE A 294 8.99 -20.77 18.96
CA ILE A 294 9.37 -19.49 18.36
C ILE A 294 10.59 -18.91 19.08
N ASN A 295 11.53 -18.35 18.32
CA ASN A 295 12.70 -17.69 18.89
C ASN A 295 12.33 -16.33 19.51
N ASP A 296 13.15 -15.86 20.45
CA ASP A 296 12.88 -14.65 21.22
C ASP A 296 12.81 -13.40 20.33
N GLU A 297 13.69 -13.27 19.34
CA GLU A 297 13.75 -12.11 18.46
C GLU A 297 12.49 -11.96 17.60
N SER A 298 12.04 -13.03 16.95
CA SER A 298 10.79 -13.05 16.18
C SER A 298 9.57 -12.85 17.07
N LEU A 299 9.58 -13.41 18.28
CA LEU A 299 8.52 -13.17 19.26
C LEU A 299 8.44 -11.68 19.65
N GLN A 300 9.58 -11.00 19.83
CA GLN A 300 9.56 -9.55 20.11
C GLN A 300 9.01 -8.75 18.93
N ILE A 301 9.23 -9.17 17.68
CA ILE A 301 8.62 -8.54 16.51
C ILE A 301 7.10 -8.67 16.57
N LEU A 302 6.59 -9.88 16.78
CA LEU A 302 5.15 -10.15 16.92
C LEU A 302 4.51 -9.45 18.13
N LYS A 303 5.31 -9.05 19.12
CA LYS A 303 4.84 -8.33 20.32
C LYS A 303 5.00 -6.81 20.23
N GLN A 304 5.46 -6.26 19.09
CA GLN A 304 5.71 -4.83 18.98
C GLN A 304 4.40 -4.02 18.97
N GLU A 305 4.03 -3.49 20.13
CA GLU A 305 2.76 -2.80 20.38
C GLU A 305 2.53 -1.59 19.48
N ASP A 306 3.57 -0.81 19.15
CA ASP A 306 3.43 0.33 18.23
C ASP A 306 2.98 -0.14 16.83
N VAL A 307 3.60 -1.20 16.32
CA VAL A 307 3.32 -1.74 14.98
C VAL A 307 1.91 -2.33 14.93
N ILE A 308 1.53 -3.09 15.95
CA ILE A 308 0.16 -3.58 16.14
C ILE A 308 -0.81 -2.40 16.21
N GLY A 309 -0.46 -1.35 16.95
CA GLY A 309 -1.27 -0.13 17.08
C GLY A 309 -1.50 0.56 15.74
N TYR A 310 -0.56 0.50 14.80
CA TYR A 310 -0.78 1.01 13.44
C TYR A 310 -1.76 0.13 12.67
N ASN A 311 -1.69 -1.19 12.80
CA ASN A 311 -2.67 -2.10 12.17
C ASN A 311 -4.08 -1.86 12.74
N GLN A 312 -4.18 -1.73 14.06
CA GLN A 312 -5.42 -1.59 14.83
C GLN A 312 -5.92 -0.14 14.95
N ASP A 313 -5.30 0.81 14.25
CA ASP A 313 -5.68 2.23 14.33
C ASP A 313 -7.12 2.46 13.85
N SER A 314 -7.90 3.17 14.67
CA SER A 314 -9.34 3.39 14.47
C SER A 314 -9.72 4.17 13.20
N LEU A 315 -8.77 4.89 12.57
CA LEU A 315 -9.02 5.54 11.29
C LEU A 315 -9.21 4.51 10.17
N GLY A 316 -8.57 3.34 10.30
CA GLY A 316 -8.71 2.23 9.35
C GLY A 316 -8.18 2.52 7.94
N VAL A 317 -7.36 3.55 7.75
CA VAL A 317 -6.82 3.93 6.43
C VAL A 317 -5.47 3.28 6.20
N SER A 318 -5.34 2.55 5.10
CA SER A 318 -4.08 1.94 4.65
C SER A 318 -3.05 2.99 4.24
N ALA A 319 -1.77 2.69 4.46
CA ALA A 319 -0.68 3.43 3.84
C ALA A 319 -0.66 3.20 2.33
N SER A 320 -0.06 4.13 1.57
CA SER A 320 0.12 3.98 0.12
C SER A 320 1.57 4.21 -0.26
N LEU A 321 2.01 3.59 -1.36
CA LEU A 321 3.30 3.86 -1.97
C LEU A 321 3.36 5.33 -2.36
N ARG A 322 4.37 6.05 -1.88
CA ARG A 322 4.57 7.48 -2.14
C ARG A 322 5.61 7.71 -3.20
N ARG A 323 6.74 7.01 -3.10
CA ARG A 323 7.87 7.22 -3.99
C ARG A 323 8.77 5.99 -4.00
N ARG A 324 9.41 5.74 -5.15
CA ARG A 324 10.35 4.64 -5.36
C ARG A 324 11.58 5.14 -6.11
N TRP A 325 12.74 4.80 -5.58
CA TRP A 325 14.05 5.07 -6.17
C TRP A 325 14.65 3.72 -6.56
N THR A 326 14.36 3.33 -7.80
CA THR A 326 14.62 1.97 -8.28
C THR A 326 16.11 1.68 -8.37
N GLU A 327 16.90 2.63 -8.89
CA GLU A 327 18.36 2.48 -9.00
C GLU A 327 19.02 2.53 -7.61
N GLU A 328 18.49 3.33 -6.71
CA GLU A 328 18.98 3.42 -5.34
C GLU A 328 18.50 2.24 -4.49
N GLY A 329 17.46 1.53 -4.90
CA GLY A 329 16.94 0.34 -4.20
C GLY A 329 16.23 0.65 -2.89
N TYR A 330 15.39 1.69 -2.87
CA TYR A 330 14.50 1.95 -1.72
C TYR A 330 13.20 2.61 -2.16
N GLU A 331 12.21 2.57 -1.27
CA GLU A 331 10.91 3.20 -1.47
C GLU A 331 10.29 3.67 -0.15
N VAL A 332 9.28 4.53 -0.26
CA VAL A 332 8.56 5.14 0.85
C VAL A 332 7.08 4.79 0.77
N TRP A 333 6.54 4.30 1.88
CA TRP A 333 5.11 4.10 2.10
C TRP A 333 4.64 5.01 3.23
N SER A 334 3.45 5.58 3.12
CA SER A 334 2.90 6.42 4.20
C SER A 334 1.39 6.56 4.18
N GLY A 335 0.79 6.61 5.37
CA GLY A 335 -0.64 6.80 5.59
C GLY A 335 -0.94 7.59 6.86
N PRO A 336 -2.12 8.24 6.92
CA PRO A 336 -2.57 8.90 8.13
C PRO A 336 -2.99 7.88 9.19
N LEU A 337 -2.89 8.27 10.45
CA LEU A 337 -3.40 7.55 11.60
C LEU A 337 -4.38 8.45 12.38
N SER A 338 -5.16 7.86 13.28
CA SER A 338 -6.01 8.60 14.20
C SER A 338 -5.21 9.58 15.07
N GLY A 339 -5.87 10.68 15.47
CA GLY A 339 -5.24 11.74 16.26
C GLY A 339 -4.32 12.68 15.47
N GLY A 340 -4.37 12.66 14.13
CA GLY A 340 -3.53 13.52 13.29
C GLY A 340 -2.08 13.05 13.17
N ARG A 341 -1.77 11.84 13.66
CA ARG A 341 -0.48 11.19 13.48
C ARG A 341 -0.33 10.68 12.05
N THR A 342 0.91 10.43 11.63
CA THR A 342 1.25 9.85 10.32
C THR A 342 2.25 8.72 10.51
N VAL A 343 2.05 7.60 9.82
CA VAL A 343 3.06 6.54 9.74
C VAL A 343 3.80 6.60 8.42
N ALA A 344 5.10 6.34 8.43
CA ALA A 344 5.91 6.22 7.22
C ALA A 344 6.91 5.06 7.35
N ALA A 345 7.12 4.32 6.27
CA ALA A 345 8.11 3.25 6.19
C ALA A 345 9.04 3.49 5.00
N LEU A 346 10.36 3.41 5.25
CA LEU A 346 11.39 3.39 4.21
C LEU A 346 11.95 1.99 4.14
N ILE A 347 11.83 1.34 2.98
CA ILE A 347 12.30 -0.03 2.79
C ILE A 347 13.65 -0.01 2.10
N ASN A 348 14.65 -0.66 2.70
CA ASN A 348 15.94 -0.86 2.05
C ASN A 348 15.97 -2.15 1.23
N TRP A 349 15.69 -2.09 -0.07
CA TRP A 349 15.75 -3.28 -0.92
C TRP A 349 17.17 -3.83 -1.17
N ARG A 350 18.22 -3.09 -0.78
CA ARG A 350 19.61 -3.57 -0.89
C ARG A 350 19.95 -4.46 0.30
N ASN A 351 20.74 -5.50 0.06
CA ASN A 351 21.27 -6.39 1.09
C ASN A 351 22.54 -5.82 1.75
N GLU A 352 22.52 -4.55 2.11
CA GLU A 352 23.63 -3.87 2.80
C GLU A 352 23.10 -2.77 3.71
N SER A 353 23.78 -2.52 4.84
CA SER A 353 23.43 -1.45 5.74
C SER A 353 23.87 -0.09 5.19
N ARG A 354 22.99 0.91 5.28
CA ARG A 354 23.21 2.25 4.73
C ARG A 354 22.30 3.29 5.37
N ASP A 355 22.58 4.57 5.11
CA ASP A 355 21.69 5.66 5.48
C ASP A 355 20.63 5.87 4.40
N LEU A 356 19.37 5.94 4.80
CA LEU A 356 18.26 6.38 3.95
C LEU A 356 17.70 7.68 4.48
N THR A 357 17.25 8.53 3.56
CA THR A 357 16.65 9.83 3.87
C THR A 357 15.20 9.85 3.41
N LEU A 358 14.31 10.19 4.33
CA LEU A 358 12.94 10.58 4.04
C LEU A 358 12.92 12.10 3.86
N ASP A 359 12.61 12.58 2.66
CA ASP A 359 12.10 13.94 2.51
C ASP A 359 10.64 13.95 2.98
N LEU A 360 10.33 14.64 4.07
CA LEU A 360 8.96 14.73 4.61
C LEU A 360 7.94 15.18 3.54
N PRO A 361 8.28 16.05 2.57
CA PRO A 361 7.38 16.40 1.48
C PRO A 361 6.89 15.23 0.63
N ASP A 362 7.66 14.14 0.51
CA ASP A 362 7.24 12.93 -0.22
C ASP A 362 6.03 12.24 0.47
N ILE A 363 5.84 12.46 1.77
CA ILE A 363 4.69 11.96 2.54
C ILE A 363 3.67 13.07 2.84
N GLY A 364 3.78 14.23 2.19
CA GLY A 364 2.85 15.34 2.34
C GLY A 364 3.08 16.23 3.58
N LEU A 365 4.23 16.09 4.25
CA LEU A 365 4.58 16.87 5.44
C LEU A 365 5.76 17.82 5.17
N GLN A 366 5.89 18.87 5.97
CA GLN A 366 7.07 19.76 5.97
C GLN A 366 7.84 19.68 7.27
N TYR A 367 7.14 19.39 8.37
CA TYR A 367 7.70 19.34 9.71
C TYR A 367 6.92 18.33 10.55
N ALA A 368 7.63 17.75 11.52
CA ALA A 368 7.04 16.99 12.60
C ALA A 368 7.69 17.40 13.92
N GLY A 369 6.86 17.74 14.92
CA GLY A 369 7.34 18.05 16.26
C GLY A 369 8.02 16.84 16.89
N THR A 370 7.46 15.65 16.69
CA THR A 370 8.05 14.38 17.14
C THR A 370 8.11 13.38 15.99
N VAL A 371 9.25 12.69 15.86
CA VAL A 371 9.44 11.53 14.97
C VAL A 371 10.00 10.38 15.79
N LYS A 372 9.21 9.31 15.96
CA LYS A 372 9.63 8.09 16.66
C LYS A 372 10.04 7.04 15.63
N ASN A 373 11.29 6.56 15.69
CA ASN A 373 11.77 5.44 14.90
C ASN A 373 11.59 4.14 15.71
N ILE A 374 10.69 3.29 15.25
CA ILE A 374 10.13 2.21 16.08
C ILE A 374 11.14 1.10 16.34
N TRP A 375 11.82 0.61 15.29
CA TRP A 375 12.76 -0.49 15.43
C TRP A 375 14.11 -0.08 16.02
N ASP A 376 14.51 1.18 15.82
CA ASP A 376 15.72 1.76 16.44
C ASP A 376 15.46 2.24 17.87
N GLY A 377 14.19 2.39 18.28
CA GLY A 377 13.80 2.88 19.60
C GLY A 377 14.16 4.34 19.86
N THR A 378 14.47 5.12 18.82
CA THR A 378 14.89 6.52 18.93
C THR A 378 13.75 7.49 18.70
N THR A 379 13.87 8.68 19.26
CA THR A 379 12.90 9.77 19.06
C THR A 379 13.65 11.05 18.73
N ALA A 380 13.33 11.64 17.58
CA ALA A 380 13.80 12.96 17.19
C ALA A 380 12.71 14.01 17.44
N GLN A 381 13.14 15.23 17.72
CA GLN A 381 12.28 16.38 18.00
C GLN A 381 12.53 17.47 16.96
N ASN A 382 11.48 18.22 16.63
CA ASN A 382 11.53 19.37 15.72
C ASN A 382 12.17 19.04 14.37
N VAL A 383 11.76 17.94 13.74
CA VAL A 383 12.31 17.48 12.46
C VAL A 383 11.77 18.36 11.34
N LYS A 384 12.68 19.04 10.64
CA LYS A 384 12.37 19.96 9.54
C LYS A 384 12.75 19.32 8.20
N THR A 385 11.78 19.19 7.30
CA THR A 385 11.94 18.86 5.88
C THR A 385 12.46 17.46 5.55
N SER A 386 13.43 16.91 6.29
CA SER A 386 13.93 15.55 6.07
C SER A 386 14.34 14.86 7.36
N TYR A 387 14.36 13.53 7.31
CA TYR A 387 14.85 12.65 8.38
C TYR A 387 15.76 11.59 7.78
N THR A 388 16.96 11.43 8.33
CA THR A 388 17.93 10.43 7.89
C THR A 388 18.23 9.48 9.04
N ALA A 389 18.21 8.18 8.75
CA ALA A 389 18.67 7.17 9.70
C ALA A 389 19.34 6.02 8.98
N LYS A 390 20.17 5.29 9.74
CA LYS A 390 20.81 4.07 9.29
C LYS A 390 19.80 2.93 9.32
N VAL A 391 19.82 2.10 8.29
CA VAL A 391 18.98 0.90 8.17
C VAL A 391 19.85 -0.29 7.77
N GLN A 392 19.49 -1.49 8.22
CA GLN A 392 20.17 -2.72 7.83
C GLN A 392 19.80 -3.14 6.41
N GLY A 393 20.56 -4.08 5.83
CA GLY A 393 20.17 -4.72 4.58
C GLY A 393 18.78 -5.33 4.71
N HIS A 394 17.90 -5.09 3.74
CA HIS A 394 16.49 -5.54 3.75
C HIS A 394 15.64 -5.03 4.94
N GLY A 395 16.19 -4.15 5.78
CA GLY A 395 15.48 -3.55 6.91
C GLY A 395 14.58 -2.39 6.50
N THR A 396 13.81 -1.91 7.47
CA THR A 396 12.95 -0.74 7.32
C THR A 396 13.22 0.32 8.39
N ILE A 397 13.12 1.60 8.00
CA ILE A 397 12.93 2.70 8.95
C ILE A 397 11.42 2.90 9.08
N LEU A 398 10.84 2.46 10.20
CA LEU A 398 9.43 2.67 10.49
C LEU A 398 9.28 3.86 11.43
N LEU A 399 8.53 4.87 11.00
CA LEU A 399 8.38 6.15 11.68
C LEU A 399 6.92 6.42 12.05
N GLU A 400 6.71 6.92 13.26
CA GLU A 400 5.50 7.66 13.63
C GLU A 400 5.83 9.14 13.76
N LEU A 401 5.05 9.98 13.09
CA LEU A 401 5.19 11.43 13.07
C LEU A 401 3.97 12.09 13.70
N GLN A 402 4.21 13.05 14.60
CA GLN A 402 3.19 13.81 15.32
C GLN A 402 3.48 15.30 15.26
N ASP A 403 2.50 16.13 15.65
CA ASP A 403 2.58 17.60 15.63
C ASP A 403 3.07 18.11 14.28
N THR A 404 2.40 17.66 13.23
CA THR A 404 2.88 17.80 11.87
C THR A 404 2.42 19.09 11.22
N THR A 405 3.24 19.60 10.31
CA THR A 405 2.88 20.68 9.39
C THR A 405 2.83 20.12 7.99
N ALA A 406 1.80 20.48 7.22
CA ALA A 406 1.65 20.02 5.85
C ALA A 406 2.77 20.55 4.93
N SER A 407 3.11 19.77 3.89
CA SER A 407 4.10 20.15 2.88
C SER A 407 3.85 21.54 2.29
N GLY A 408 4.93 22.30 2.09
CA GLY A 408 4.87 23.66 1.56
C GLY A 408 4.50 24.74 2.58
N GLN A 409 4.17 24.40 3.83
CA GLN A 409 3.95 25.39 4.89
C GLN A 409 5.17 25.52 5.81
N TYR A 410 5.59 26.75 6.08
CA TYR A 410 6.77 27.05 6.89
C TYR A 410 6.42 28.11 7.94
N PRO A 411 5.98 27.71 9.15
CA PRO A 411 5.79 28.60 10.28
C PRO A 411 7.09 29.33 10.64
N GLY A 412 7.00 30.64 10.91
CA GLY A 412 8.16 31.50 11.17
C GLY A 412 8.85 31.19 12.49
N ASP A 413 8.10 30.79 13.51
CA ASP A 413 8.64 30.34 14.81
C ASP A 413 9.47 29.04 14.70
N THR A 414 9.23 28.27 13.65
CA THR A 414 9.86 26.96 13.43
C THR A 414 10.97 27.05 12.38
N PHE A 415 10.73 27.71 11.25
CA PHE A 415 11.64 27.70 10.11
C PHE A 415 12.47 28.99 9.93
N ALA A 416 12.10 30.08 10.60
CA ALA A 416 12.77 31.36 10.39
C ALA A 416 13.71 31.76 11.52
N THR A 417 14.85 32.35 11.16
CA THR A 417 15.67 33.15 12.06
C THR A 417 15.49 34.63 11.69
N SER A 418 15.04 35.45 12.65
CA SER A 418 14.76 36.88 12.42
C SER A 418 15.83 37.77 13.04
N THR A 419 16.33 38.75 12.29
CA THR A 419 17.26 39.80 12.75
C THR A 419 16.79 41.16 12.22
N GLY A 420 16.30 42.02 13.11
CA GLY A 420 15.73 43.31 12.71
C GLY A 420 14.52 43.13 11.81
N SER A 421 14.53 43.78 10.64
CA SER A 421 13.45 43.71 9.64
C SER A 421 13.61 42.56 8.63
N THR A 422 14.46 41.58 8.92
CA THR A 422 14.77 40.48 8.00
C THR A 422 14.54 39.14 8.68
N ALA A 423 13.87 38.22 7.99
CA ALA A 423 13.71 36.84 8.39
C ALA A 423 14.31 35.91 7.32
N THR A 424 15.10 34.93 7.73
CA THR A 424 15.65 33.89 6.85
C THR A 424 15.02 32.56 7.17
N PHE A 425 14.31 31.98 6.19
CA PHE A 425 13.72 30.65 6.25
C PHE A 425 14.68 29.65 5.61
N GLU A 426 15.00 28.57 6.34
CA GLU A 426 15.89 27.51 5.88
C GLU A 426 15.13 26.21 5.57
N SER A 427 15.83 25.24 4.97
CA SER A 427 15.29 23.91 4.66
C SER A 427 14.06 23.95 3.75
N ILE A 428 14.04 24.88 2.79
CA ILE A 428 12.94 25.01 1.84
C ILE A 428 13.06 23.92 0.77
N TYR A 429 11.99 23.16 0.58
CA TYR A 429 11.95 22.05 -0.35
C TYR A 429 11.43 22.48 -1.71
N GLY A 430 12.22 22.26 -2.76
CA GLY A 430 11.76 22.32 -4.14
C GLY A 430 11.52 20.91 -4.65
N VAL A 431 10.28 20.56 -5.02
CA VAL A 431 10.00 19.28 -5.69
C VAL A 431 10.64 19.22 -7.09
N THR A 432 10.89 20.37 -7.70
CA THR A 432 11.55 20.54 -9.01
C THR A 432 12.39 21.83 -9.04
N SER A 433 13.39 21.90 -9.90
CA SER A 433 14.07 23.17 -10.20
C SER A 433 13.20 24.05 -11.09
N SER A 434 12.76 25.21 -10.59
CA SER A 434 11.89 26.13 -11.33
C SER A 434 12.01 27.56 -10.81
N ALA A 435 11.90 28.54 -11.72
CA ALA A 435 11.83 29.96 -11.39
C ALA A 435 10.42 30.44 -10.95
N ARG A 436 9.43 29.53 -10.96
CA ARG A 436 8.01 29.87 -10.91
C ARG A 436 7.26 29.30 -9.69
N TYR A 437 7.97 29.02 -8.60
CA TYR A 437 7.29 28.70 -7.33
C TYR A 437 6.53 29.92 -6.85
N ASN A 438 5.29 29.74 -6.42
CA ASN A 438 4.56 30.81 -5.75
C ASN A 438 4.92 30.80 -4.27
N ILE A 439 5.49 31.91 -3.78
CA ILE A 439 5.61 32.17 -2.35
C ILE A 439 4.46 33.08 -1.93
N THR A 440 3.82 32.75 -0.82
CA THR A 440 2.93 33.66 -0.10
C THR A 440 3.52 33.92 1.28
N VAL A 441 3.89 35.17 1.53
CA VAL A 441 4.43 35.65 2.81
C VAL A 441 3.26 36.15 3.64
N LYS A 442 3.06 35.56 4.82
CA LYS A 442 2.06 36.01 5.79
C LYS A 442 2.71 36.88 6.85
N LEU A 443 2.17 38.07 7.06
CA LEU A 443 2.60 39.01 8.08
C LEU A 443 1.84 38.77 9.38
N SER A 444 2.48 39.01 10.53
CA SER A 444 1.83 38.80 11.83
C SER A 444 0.71 39.80 12.12
N GLN A 445 0.68 40.94 11.42
CA GLN A 445 -0.32 42.02 11.58
C GLN A 445 -0.55 42.74 10.24
N GLU A 446 -1.63 43.52 10.17
CA GLU A 446 -1.95 44.36 9.01
C GLU A 446 -0.83 45.38 8.74
N SER A 447 -0.47 45.53 7.46
CA SER A 447 0.49 46.53 7.03
C SER A 447 -0.21 47.81 6.53
N SER A 448 0.36 48.98 6.81
CA SER A 448 -0.10 50.28 6.30
C SER A 448 0.15 50.49 4.79
N SER A 449 0.32 49.41 4.03
CA SER A 449 0.97 49.29 2.71
C SER A 449 2.50 49.31 2.77
N GLY A 450 3.14 48.48 1.94
CA GLY A 450 4.60 48.37 1.87
C GLY A 450 5.07 47.28 0.92
N ASP A 451 6.37 47.28 0.66
CA ASP A 451 7.06 46.30 -0.18
C ASP A 451 7.79 45.27 0.70
N VAL A 452 7.60 44.00 0.38
CA VAL A 452 8.37 42.87 0.94
C VAL A 452 9.43 42.48 -0.08
N LYS A 453 10.69 42.45 0.34
CA LYS A 453 11.82 42.04 -0.51
C LYS A 453 12.16 40.60 -0.22
N ILE A 454 12.14 39.75 -1.24
CA ILE A 454 12.33 38.30 -1.16
C ILE A 454 13.56 37.92 -1.98
N GLN A 455 14.45 37.12 -1.40
CA GLN A 455 15.61 36.57 -2.08
C GLN A 455 15.74 35.08 -1.76
N SER A 456 15.84 34.24 -2.78
CA SER A 456 16.07 32.80 -2.66
C SER A 456 17.53 32.48 -2.96
N THR A 457 18.13 31.48 -2.32
CA THR A 457 19.50 31.03 -2.65
C THR A 457 19.66 30.52 -4.08
N ALA A 458 18.57 30.15 -4.74
CA ALA A 458 18.58 29.77 -6.15
C ALA A 458 18.82 30.97 -7.10
N SER A 459 18.79 32.22 -6.62
CA SER A 459 19.08 33.41 -7.44
C SER A 459 19.56 34.61 -6.64
N ASN A 460 20.53 35.34 -7.19
CA ASN A 460 20.99 36.62 -6.61
C ASN A 460 20.00 37.78 -6.82
N LYS A 461 18.85 37.55 -7.48
CA LYS A 461 17.85 38.58 -7.75
C LYS A 461 16.94 38.79 -6.55
N THR A 462 16.84 40.04 -6.08
CA THR A 462 15.80 40.44 -5.13
C THR A 462 14.47 40.66 -5.86
N ILE A 463 13.43 40.00 -5.39
CA ILE A 463 12.06 40.10 -5.90
C ILE A 463 11.26 40.96 -4.92
N THR A 464 10.44 41.88 -5.43
CA THR A 464 9.60 42.75 -4.60
C THR A 464 8.15 42.32 -4.72
N ALA A 465 7.52 41.98 -3.60
CA ALA A 465 6.11 41.65 -3.48
C ALA A 465 5.39 42.80 -2.75
N ARG A 466 4.26 43.26 -3.29
CA ARG A 466 3.49 44.35 -2.68
C ARG A 466 2.48 43.80 -1.68
N VAL A 467 2.38 44.47 -0.53
CA VAL A 467 1.30 44.28 0.45
C VAL A 467 0.28 45.39 0.23
N SER A 468 -0.99 45.02 0.00
CA SER A 468 -2.08 46.00 -0.08
C SER A 468 -2.25 46.75 1.25
N ALA A 469 -2.84 47.95 1.21
CA ALA A 469 -3.20 48.65 2.44
C ALA A 469 -4.18 47.81 3.26
N SER A 470 -3.91 47.65 4.56
CA SER A 470 -4.60 46.71 5.46
C SER A 470 -4.49 45.23 5.04
N GLY A 471 -3.55 44.89 4.15
CA GLY A 471 -3.23 43.52 3.79
C GLY A 471 -2.31 42.84 4.79
N THR A 472 -2.44 41.53 4.90
CA THR A 472 -1.58 40.66 5.74
C THR A 472 -0.74 39.68 4.92
N GLU A 473 -0.83 39.75 3.59
CA GLU A 473 -0.16 38.80 2.69
C GLU A 473 0.53 39.52 1.54
N ALA A 474 1.66 38.96 1.09
CA ALA A 474 2.32 39.32 -0.15
C ALA A 474 2.69 38.05 -0.92
N SER A 475 2.41 38.02 -2.23
CA SER A 475 2.77 36.86 -3.06
C SER A 475 3.69 37.26 -4.21
N ALA A 476 4.59 36.35 -4.58
CA ALA A 476 5.48 36.50 -5.72
C ALA A 476 5.91 35.14 -6.28
N GLN A 477 6.47 35.16 -7.49
CA GLN A 477 7.18 33.99 -8.02
C GLN A 477 8.65 34.04 -7.64
N ILE A 478 9.17 32.94 -7.11
CA ILE A 478 10.57 32.79 -6.73
C ILE A 478 11.21 31.57 -7.39
N PRO A 479 12.53 31.59 -7.58
CA PRO A 479 13.28 30.41 -7.99
C PRO A 479 13.58 29.50 -6.80
N LEU A 480 13.46 28.19 -7.01
CA LEU A 480 14.00 27.14 -6.14
C LEU A 480 14.65 26.07 -7.01
N VAL A 481 15.67 25.39 -6.46
CA VAL A 481 16.25 24.16 -7.02
C VAL A 481 15.61 22.93 -6.40
N ALA A 482 15.61 21.81 -7.11
CA ALA A 482 15.11 20.55 -6.57
C ALA A 482 15.88 20.13 -5.31
N GLY A 483 15.16 19.60 -4.31
CA GLY A 483 15.70 19.19 -3.01
C GLY A 483 15.50 20.22 -1.90
N SER A 484 16.10 19.95 -0.73
CA SER A 484 15.91 20.69 0.53
C SER A 484 16.95 21.77 0.82
N SER A 485 17.88 22.04 -0.10
CA SER A 485 19.01 22.96 0.10
C SER A 485 18.68 24.44 -0.06
N ASN A 486 17.41 24.79 -0.34
CA ASN A 486 17.02 26.17 -0.55
C ASN A 486 16.85 26.92 0.78
N SER A 487 17.18 28.22 0.77
CA SER A 487 16.77 29.16 1.82
C SER A 487 16.23 30.44 1.21
N ILE A 488 15.34 31.10 1.95
CA ILE A 488 14.63 32.31 1.51
C ILE A 488 14.81 33.39 2.57
N THR A 489 15.44 34.49 2.18
CA THR A 489 15.59 35.69 3.01
C THR A 489 14.54 36.72 2.61
N ILE A 490 13.81 37.23 3.60
CA ILE A 490 12.72 38.17 3.40
C ILE A 490 12.96 39.40 4.28
N SER A 491 13.04 40.57 3.66
CA SER A 491 13.06 41.85 4.36
C SER A 491 11.69 42.52 4.29
N SER A 492 11.10 42.80 5.45
CA SER A 492 9.76 43.37 5.59
C SER A 492 9.73 44.38 6.74
N PRO A 493 9.03 45.52 6.59
CA PRO A 493 8.79 46.45 7.71
C PRO A 493 7.98 45.82 8.86
N GLN A 494 7.17 44.81 8.56
CA GLN A 494 6.35 44.07 9.51
C GLN A 494 6.94 42.68 9.76
N SER A 495 6.73 42.13 10.96
CA SER A 495 7.15 40.77 11.28
C SER A 495 6.43 39.74 10.40
N ILE A 496 7.14 38.67 10.06
CA ILE A 496 6.64 37.59 9.21
C ILE A 496 6.19 36.46 10.12
N ASP A 497 4.94 36.04 9.96
CA ASP A 497 4.34 34.93 10.70
C ASP A 497 4.72 33.59 10.07
N SER A 498 4.57 33.45 8.76
CA SER A 498 4.81 32.20 8.04
C SER A 498 5.01 32.46 6.54
N ILE A 499 5.55 31.46 5.84
CA ILE A 499 5.52 31.42 4.37
C ILE A 499 4.85 30.13 3.88
N ILE A 500 4.17 30.25 2.73
CA ILE A 500 3.61 29.13 2.00
C ILE A 500 4.29 29.06 0.64
N ILE A 501 4.85 27.90 0.30
CA ILE A 501 5.47 27.60 -0.98
C ILE A 501 4.56 26.65 -1.74
N THR A 502 4.12 27.06 -2.92
CA THR A 502 3.35 26.23 -3.85
C THR A 502 4.21 25.91 -5.07
N PRO A 503 4.35 24.62 -5.45
CA PRO A 503 5.02 24.23 -6.67
C PRO A 503 4.45 24.93 -7.91
N PRO A 504 5.27 25.13 -8.97
CA PRO A 504 4.77 25.62 -10.24
C PRO A 504 3.67 24.70 -10.79
N ASN A 505 2.72 25.28 -11.53
CA ASN A 505 1.79 24.48 -12.32
C ASN A 505 2.58 23.73 -13.40
N GLY A 506 2.44 22.41 -13.41
CA GLY A 506 3.04 21.58 -14.45
C GLY A 506 2.24 21.60 -15.75
N THR A 507 2.92 21.35 -16.87
CA THR A 507 2.29 21.16 -18.18
C THR A 507 2.10 19.67 -18.43
N TYR A 508 0.90 19.27 -18.84
CA TYR A 508 0.59 17.88 -19.18
C TYR A 508 0.83 17.61 -20.67
N TYR A 509 1.51 16.51 -20.96
CA TYR A 509 1.82 16.02 -22.30
C TYR A 509 1.15 14.64 -22.47
N PRO A 510 0.03 14.57 -23.20
CA PRO A 510 -0.65 13.29 -23.44
C PRO A 510 0.19 12.40 -24.36
N ASN A 511 0.00 11.07 -24.31
CA ASN A 511 0.67 10.16 -25.25
C ASN A 511 0.49 10.53 -26.73
N THR A 512 -0.61 11.20 -27.09
CA THR A 512 -0.87 11.67 -28.46
C THR A 512 0.11 12.74 -28.95
N ALA A 513 0.91 13.33 -28.05
CA ALA A 513 2.01 14.25 -28.38
C ALA A 513 3.35 13.53 -28.66
N PHE A 514 3.39 12.21 -28.51
CA PHE A 514 4.61 11.40 -28.67
C PHE A 514 4.57 10.61 -29.98
N THR A 515 5.71 10.57 -30.67
CA THR A 515 5.94 9.68 -31.82
C THR A 515 6.55 8.36 -31.34
N THR A 516 6.03 7.24 -31.81
CA THR A 516 6.54 5.91 -31.44
C THR A 516 7.65 5.43 -32.39
N THR A 517 8.52 4.56 -31.89
CA THR A 517 9.52 3.83 -32.67
C THR A 517 9.47 2.34 -32.33
N GLY A 518 9.99 1.49 -33.22
CA GLY A 518 9.97 0.03 -33.03
C GLY A 518 8.54 -0.51 -33.00
N ASP A 519 8.26 -1.40 -32.04
CA ASP A 519 6.96 -2.06 -31.89
C ASP A 519 5.94 -1.29 -31.05
N ALA A 520 6.31 -0.11 -30.53
CA ALA A 520 5.44 0.68 -29.67
C ALA A 520 4.22 1.22 -30.46
N GLU A 521 3.03 1.02 -29.90
CA GLU A 521 1.77 1.24 -30.60
C GLU A 521 0.81 2.14 -29.81
N ALA A 522 0.22 3.14 -30.48
CA ALA A 522 -0.81 3.99 -29.91
C ALA A 522 -2.20 3.30 -30.00
N VAL A 523 -2.87 3.16 -28.87
CA VAL A 523 -4.15 2.45 -28.73
C VAL A 523 -5.17 3.36 -28.06
N SER A 524 -6.37 3.47 -28.65
CA SER A 524 -7.51 4.13 -28.00
C SER A 524 -8.18 3.20 -26.99
N CYS A 525 -8.59 3.74 -25.85
CA CYS A 525 -9.25 2.98 -24.79
C CYS A 525 -10.77 3.19 -24.79
N GLY A 526 -11.49 2.40 -23.99
CA GLY A 526 -12.92 2.61 -23.78
C GLY A 526 -13.25 4.00 -23.20
N ALA A 527 -14.51 4.43 -23.33
CA ALA A 527 -14.96 5.69 -22.74
C ALA A 527 -14.75 5.68 -21.22
N GLY A 528 -14.11 6.73 -20.68
CA GLY A 528 -13.81 6.84 -19.25
C GLY A 528 -12.52 6.15 -18.79
N TYR A 529 -11.78 5.51 -19.69
CA TYR A 529 -10.55 4.76 -19.39
C TYR A 529 -9.28 5.45 -19.87
N CYS A 530 -8.09 4.91 -19.51
CA CYS A 530 -6.78 5.48 -19.82
C CYS A 530 -6.71 6.99 -19.50
N GLN A 531 -7.27 7.34 -18.35
CA GLN A 531 -7.39 8.73 -17.93
C GLN A 531 -6.01 9.32 -17.61
N PRO A 532 -5.80 10.61 -17.88
CA PRO A 532 -6.78 11.58 -18.39
C PRO A 532 -6.92 11.66 -19.92
N VAL A 533 -6.24 10.80 -20.69
CA VAL A 533 -6.10 10.99 -22.15
C VAL A 533 -7.17 10.26 -22.97
N GLY A 534 -7.60 9.08 -22.53
CA GLY A 534 -8.48 8.20 -23.31
C GLY A 534 -7.73 7.29 -24.30
N SER A 535 -6.41 7.33 -24.30
CA SER A 535 -5.53 6.47 -25.10
C SER A 535 -4.26 6.15 -24.33
N LYS A 536 -3.46 5.22 -24.85
CA LYS A 536 -2.16 4.82 -24.30
C LYS A 536 -1.20 4.44 -25.43
N ILE A 537 0.10 4.40 -25.15
CA ILE A 537 1.11 3.74 -25.98
C ILE A 537 1.52 2.45 -25.30
N GLY A 538 1.26 1.31 -25.93
CA GLY A 538 1.66 -0.01 -25.44
C GLY A 538 2.81 -0.62 -26.24
N ASN A 539 3.09 -1.90 -25.97
CA ASN A 539 4.15 -2.69 -26.63
C ASN A 539 5.56 -2.08 -26.53
N ILE A 540 5.84 -1.35 -25.43
CA ILE A 540 7.14 -0.72 -25.19
C ILE A 540 8.16 -1.79 -24.75
N SER A 541 8.93 -2.34 -25.68
CA SER A 541 10.09 -3.20 -25.45
C SER A 541 11.40 -2.39 -25.29
N ALA A 542 12.50 -3.08 -25.01
CA ALA A 542 13.85 -2.49 -24.96
C ALA A 542 14.29 -1.79 -26.27
N ASN A 543 13.67 -2.11 -27.40
CA ASN A 543 14.01 -1.57 -28.73
C ASN A 543 12.95 -0.61 -29.30
N SER A 544 11.97 -0.21 -28.49
CA SER A 544 10.87 0.65 -28.89
C SER A 544 10.64 1.75 -27.87
N THR A 545 10.19 2.92 -28.31
CA THR A 545 10.06 4.08 -27.43
C THR A 545 8.88 4.96 -27.82
N ALA A 546 8.46 5.83 -26.90
CA ALA A 546 7.63 6.99 -27.18
C ALA A 546 8.47 8.25 -26.98
N ARG A 547 8.58 9.10 -28.01
CA ARG A 547 9.45 10.28 -28.03
C ARG A 547 8.66 11.57 -28.26
N ALA A 548 8.96 12.62 -27.50
CA ALA A 548 8.42 13.95 -27.71
C ALA A 548 9.48 15.04 -27.53
N VAL A 549 9.27 16.19 -28.16
CA VAL A 549 10.05 17.40 -27.89
C VAL A 549 9.25 18.27 -26.92
N ILE A 550 9.80 18.49 -25.73
CA ILE A 550 9.12 19.17 -24.63
C ILE A 550 9.83 20.49 -24.29
N PRO A 551 9.16 21.65 -24.39
CA PRO A 551 9.72 22.92 -23.96
C PRO A 551 9.78 23.01 -22.43
N ALA A 552 10.95 23.29 -21.87
CA ALA A 552 11.15 23.45 -20.44
C ALA A 552 12.23 24.49 -20.13
N THR A 553 12.45 24.74 -18.84
CA THR A 553 13.62 25.47 -18.35
C THR A 553 14.70 24.49 -17.91
N ALA A 554 15.95 24.95 -17.87
CA ALA A 554 17.06 24.14 -17.39
C ALA A 554 16.91 23.71 -15.91
N GLY A 555 17.53 22.58 -15.56
CA GLY A 555 17.61 22.02 -14.21
C GLY A 555 16.72 20.79 -13.98
N THR A 556 16.84 20.15 -12.81
CA THR A 556 16.13 18.91 -12.49
C THR A 556 14.60 19.08 -12.49
N LYS A 557 13.89 18.22 -13.24
CA LYS A 557 12.43 18.24 -13.36
C LYS A 557 11.77 17.06 -12.69
N TYR A 558 10.69 17.33 -11.98
CA TYR A 558 9.79 16.30 -11.50
C TYR A 558 8.77 15.98 -12.57
N LEU A 559 8.65 14.69 -12.88
CA LEU A 559 7.69 14.15 -13.83
C LEU A 559 6.68 13.30 -13.06
N ALA A 560 5.40 13.57 -13.26
CA ALA A 560 4.33 12.66 -12.87
C ALA A 560 3.89 11.89 -14.10
N ILE A 561 4.13 10.58 -14.13
CA ILE A 561 3.94 9.72 -15.30
C ILE A 561 2.71 8.86 -15.07
N ASP A 562 1.75 8.97 -15.97
CA ASP A 562 0.57 8.12 -15.99
C ASP A 562 0.90 6.86 -16.79
N TYR A 563 0.82 5.71 -16.12
CA TYR A 563 1.17 4.41 -16.67
C TYR A 563 0.06 3.40 -16.43
N ILE A 564 0.06 2.31 -17.21
CA ILE A 564 -0.81 1.16 -16.98
C ILE A 564 0.04 -0.10 -16.88
N ASN A 565 -0.13 -0.84 -15.79
CA ASN A 565 0.48 -2.13 -15.54
C ASN A 565 -0.54 -3.05 -14.87
N ASN A 566 -1.13 -3.98 -15.62
CA ASN A 566 -2.05 -4.98 -15.06
C ASN A 566 -1.48 -6.41 -15.19
N ASP A 567 -0.16 -6.54 -15.14
CA ASP A 567 0.53 -7.82 -15.28
C ASP A 567 0.57 -8.57 -13.96
N VAL A 568 -0.53 -9.24 -13.64
CA VAL A 568 -0.62 -10.02 -12.40
C VAL A 568 0.10 -11.36 -12.58
N ALA A 569 1.15 -11.55 -11.82
CA ALA A 569 2.03 -12.71 -11.90
C ALA A 569 1.44 -13.94 -11.19
N PHE A 570 0.20 -14.35 -11.50
CA PHE A 570 -0.42 -15.50 -10.85
C PHE A 570 0.37 -16.79 -11.09
N ASP A 571 0.63 -17.13 -12.35
CA ASP A 571 1.30 -18.39 -12.73
C ASP A 571 2.80 -18.40 -12.41
N SER A 572 3.42 -17.23 -12.31
CA SER A 572 4.86 -17.09 -12.06
C SER A 572 5.22 -16.62 -10.65
N SER A 573 4.22 -16.43 -9.78
CA SER A 573 4.36 -16.05 -8.37
C SER A 573 5.28 -17.02 -7.60
N TRP A 574 5.15 -18.31 -7.91
CA TRP A 574 5.96 -19.40 -7.34
C TRP A 574 7.43 -19.36 -7.79
N ASP A 575 7.77 -18.64 -8.87
CA ASP A 575 9.12 -18.54 -9.44
C ASP A 575 9.80 -17.19 -9.19
N TRP A 576 9.52 -16.16 -10.00
CA TRP A 576 10.18 -14.84 -9.91
C TRP A 576 9.27 -13.68 -10.32
N GLY A 577 7.98 -13.94 -10.49
CA GLY A 577 6.99 -12.90 -10.77
C GLY A 577 7.04 -11.79 -9.71
N SER A 578 7.10 -10.53 -10.14
CA SER A 578 7.31 -9.39 -9.24
C SER A 578 6.13 -8.42 -9.17
N ASN A 579 5.10 -8.60 -10.01
CA ASN A 579 3.98 -7.67 -10.17
C ASN A 579 4.44 -6.23 -10.49
N SER A 580 5.59 -6.07 -11.13
CA SER A 580 6.14 -4.77 -11.50
C SER A 580 6.74 -4.79 -12.90
N ARG A 581 6.78 -3.62 -13.55
CA ARG A 581 7.37 -3.45 -14.88
C ARG A 581 8.39 -2.33 -14.90
N ASN A 582 9.38 -2.49 -15.75
CA ASN A 582 10.42 -1.48 -15.95
C ASN A 582 9.92 -0.36 -16.86
N LEU A 583 10.12 0.89 -16.44
CA LEU A 583 9.89 2.09 -17.22
C LEU A 583 11.15 2.96 -17.17
N THR A 584 11.56 3.50 -18.29
CA THR A 584 12.70 4.44 -18.36
C THR A 584 12.30 5.78 -18.94
N VAL A 585 12.94 6.84 -18.44
CA VAL A 585 12.82 8.19 -18.98
C VAL A 585 14.21 8.75 -19.26
N SER A 586 14.50 9.05 -20.52
CA SER A 586 15.72 9.76 -20.92
C SER A 586 15.38 11.18 -21.39
N VAL A 587 16.25 12.13 -21.03
CA VAL A 587 16.15 13.54 -21.42
C VAL A 587 17.44 13.94 -22.12
N ASN A 588 17.33 14.45 -23.34
CA ASN A 588 18.45 14.91 -24.18
C ASN A 588 19.56 13.86 -24.38
N GLY A 589 19.21 12.57 -24.42
CA GLY A 589 20.16 11.47 -24.60
C GLY A 589 21.05 11.15 -23.39
N ASN A 590 20.73 11.71 -22.22
CA ASN A 590 21.39 11.33 -20.97
C ASN A 590 20.99 9.91 -20.54
N ARG A 591 21.75 9.33 -19.60
CA ARG A 591 21.42 8.03 -18.98
C ARG A 591 19.96 8.06 -18.50
N PRO A 592 19.11 7.10 -18.91
CA PRO A 592 17.73 7.10 -18.48
C PRO A 592 17.60 6.93 -16.97
N VAL A 593 16.60 7.60 -16.40
CA VAL A 593 16.13 7.29 -15.06
C VAL A 593 15.19 6.11 -15.15
N ARG A 594 15.49 5.05 -14.38
CA ARG A 594 14.71 3.81 -14.31
C ARG A 594 13.71 3.87 -13.16
N VAL A 595 12.49 3.41 -13.41
CA VAL A 595 11.44 3.23 -12.40
C VAL A 595 10.76 1.88 -12.60
N GLU A 596 10.78 1.03 -11.57
CA GLU A 596 9.94 -0.17 -11.50
C GLU A 596 8.56 0.22 -11.01
N VAL A 597 7.57 0.18 -11.88
CA VAL A 597 6.19 0.57 -11.54
C VAL A 597 5.40 -0.62 -11.01
N PRO A 598 4.62 -0.46 -9.92
CA PRO A 598 3.75 -1.52 -9.39
C PRO A 598 2.52 -1.74 -10.28
N LEU A 599 1.59 -2.61 -9.89
CA LEU A 599 0.31 -2.74 -10.58
C LEU A 599 -0.51 -1.44 -10.50
N SER A 600 -1.27 -1.17 -11.55
CA SER A 600 -2.24 -0.07 -11.64
C SER A 600 -3.68 -0.56 -11.81
N GLY A 601 -3.88 -1.83 -12.19
CA GLY A 601 -5.19 -2.42 -12.44
C GLY A 601 -6.12 -2.30 -11.24
N GLN A 602 -7.30 -1.70 -11.46
CA GLN A 602 -8.39 -1.61 -10.49
C GLN A 602 -9.65 -2.33 -10.97
N HIS A 603 -9.55 -3.04 -12.09
CA HIS A 603 -10.56 -3.94 -12.61
C HIS A 603 -9.93 -5.29 -12.91
N SER A 604 -10.78 -6.29 -12.92
CA SER A 604 -10.47 -7.65 -13.28
C SER A 604 -9.73 -7.79 -14.62
N GLU A 605 -8.61 -8.49 -14.59
CA GLU A 605 -7.82 -8.91 -15.75
C GLU A 605 -8.50 -9.98 -16.61
N LEU A 606 -9.58 -10.58 -16.13
CA LEU A 606 -10.27 -11.67 -16.80
C LEU A 606 -11.65 -11.25 -17.32
N PHE A 607 -12.42 -10.59 -16.46
CA PHE A 607 -13.84 -10.33 -16.64
C PHE A 607 -14.16 -8.83 -16.74
N GLY A 608 -13.19 -7.96 -16.42
CA GLY A 608 -13.37 -6.51 -16.40
C GLY A 608 -13.32 -5.85 -17.79
N PRO A 609 -13.86 -4.62 -17.93
CA PRO A 609 -13.71 -3.82 -19.14
C PRO A 609 -12.24 -3.59 -19.47
N GLY A 610 -11.85 -3.84 -20.73
CA GLY A 610 -10.45 -3.76 -21.14
C GLY A 610 -9.52 -4.70 -20.37
N LYS A 611 -10.06 -5.65 -19.60
CA LYS A 611 -9.32 -6.58 -18.75
C LYS A 611 -8.36 -5.86 -17.79
N GLY A 612 -8.79 -4.73 -17.21
CA GLY A 612 -7.98 -3.91 -16.30
C GLY A 612 -6.75 -3.24 -16.93
N TRP A 613 -6.39 -3.57 -18.18
CA TRP A 613 -5.31 -2.97 -18.97
C TRP A 613 -5.60 -1.52 -19.39
N TRP A 614 -6.57 -0.88 -18.79
CA TRP A 614 -7.06 0.45 -19.09
C TRP A 614 -7.06 1.38 -17.85
N ASP A 615 -6.67 0.83 -16.69
CA ASP A 615 -6.63 1.56 -15.43
C ASP A 615 -5.27 2.21 -15.23
N ALA A 616 -5.24 3.53 -15.35
CA ALA A 616 -4.02 4.30 -15.19
C ALA A 616 -3.74 4.55 -13.71
N ALA A 617 -2.46 4.48 -13.34
CA ALA A 617 -1.92 5.01 -12.10
C ALA A 617 -0.84 6.05 -12.43
N THR A 618 -0.47 6.85 -11.42
CA THR A 618 0.56 7.87 -11.58
C THR A 618 1.75 7.56 -10.68
N ILE A 619 2.97 7.66 -11.21
CA ILE A 619 4.21 7.61 -10.43
C ILE A 619 5.07 8.84 -10.68
N GLY A 620 5.73 9.31 -9.62
CA GLY A 620 6.61 10.47 -9.66
C GLY A 620 8.08 10.11 -9.82
N VAL A 621 8.81 10.84 -10.66
CA VAL A 621 10.25 10.67 -10.85
C VAL A 621 10.97 12.00 -11.05
N LEU A 622 12.16 12.16 -10.45
CA LEU A 622 13.05 13.28 -10.74
C LEU A 622 13.96 12.91 -11.92
N THR A 623 14.10 13.84 -12.86
CA THR A 623 14.96 13.66 -14.05
C THR A 623 15.87 14.87 -14.22
N GLU A 624 17.11 14.60 -14.61
CA GLU A 624 18.13 15.62 -14.86
C GLU A 624 18.31 15.87 -16.37
N GLY A 625 19.24 16.76 -16.73
CA GLY A 625 19.62 16.97 -18.13
C GLY A 625 18.73 17.90 -18.94
N TRP A 626 17.74 18.55 -18.31
CA TRP A 626 16.90 19.55 -18.97
C TRP A 626 17.65 20.86 -19.22
N LYS A 627 17.37 21.48 -20.37
CA LYS A 627 17.89 22.78 -20.82
C LYS A 627 16.75 23.74 -21.14
N ASP A 628 17.07 25.02 -21.25
CA ASP A 628 16.10 26.03 -21.70
C ASP A 628 15.67 25.77 -23.15
N GLY A 629 14.36 25.85 -23.38
CA GLY A 629 13.76 25.59 -24.70
C GLY A 629 13.44 24.12 -24.88
N ASP A 630 13.66 23.61 -26.09
CA ASP A 630 13.23 22.28 -26.51
C ASP A 630 14.13 21.17 -25.96
N ASN A 631 13.51 20.17 -25.33
CA ASN A 631 14.17 19.00 -24.77
C ASN A 631 13.66 17.73 -25.45
N ASP A 632 14.57 16.83 -25.80
CA ASP A 632 14.20 15.51 -26.30
C ASP A 632 13.86 14.59 -25.13
N VAL A 633 12.63 14.10 -25.06
CA VAL A 633 12.15 13.25 -23.97
C VAL A 633 11.70 11.91 -24.53
N VAL A 634 12.27 10.85 -24.00
CA VAL A 634 12.05 9.48 -24.45
C VAL A 634 11.55 8.63 -23.29
N ILE A 635 10.36 8.06 -23.45
CA ILE A 635 9.81 7.02 -22.59
C ILE A 635 10.13 5.67 -23.23
N GLY A 636 10.74 4.77 -22.47
CA GLY A 636 11.19 3.48 -22.96
C GLY A 636 11.18 2.40 -21.91
N ASN A 637 11.86 1.29 -22.23
CA ASN A 637 12.06 0.14 -21.37
C ASN A 637 13.53 -0.34 -21.48
N GLU A 638 14.48 0.59 -21.46
CA GLU A 638 15.92 0.26 -21.55
C GLU A 638 16.33 -0.68 -20.40
N GLY A 639 16.99 -1.79 -20.74
CA GLY A 639 17.35 -2.85 -19.78
C GLY A 639 16.19 -3.77 -19.37
N GLY A 640 14.99 -3.56 -19.93
CA GLY A 640 13.80 -4.36 -19.62
C GLY A 640 13.92 -5.83 -19.99
N GLU A 641 14.79 -6.18 -20.95
CA GLU A 641 15.10 -7.56 -21.31
C GLU A 641 15.75 -8.37 -20.18
N SER A 642 16.29 -7.68 -19.16
CA SER A 642 16.81 -8.31 -17.94
C SER A 642 15.76 -8.42 -16.83
N GLY A 643 14.58 -7.81 -17.01
CA GLY A 643 13.45 -7.90 -16.10
C GLY A 643 12.66 -9.19 -16.30
N PHE A 644 11.72 -9.46 -15.38
CA PHE A 644 10.83 -10.61 -15.47
C PHE A 644 9.97 -10.58 -16.75
N THR A 645 9.51 -9.39 -17.14
CA THR A 645 8.82 -9.11 -18.40
C THR A 645 9.70 -8.21 -19.25
N SER A 646 9.88 -8.60 -20.52
CA SER A 646 10.63 -7.84 -21.52
C SER A 646 9.90 -6.61 -22.05
N TYR A 647 8.61 -6.45 -21.72
CA TYR A 647 7.80 -5.28 -22.03
C TYR A 647 7.61 -4.40 -20.81
N GLY A 648 7.66 -3.08 -21.04
CA GLY A 648 7.36 -2.05 -20.06
C GLY A 648 5.86 -1.90 -19.81
N PRO A 649 5.48 -1.02 -18.89
CA PRO A 649 4.08 -0.62 -18.74
C PRO A 649 3.63 0.20 -19.95
N ASP A 650 2.31 0.29 -20.16
CA ASP A 650 1.78 1.20 -21.16
C ASP A 650 1.88 2.64 -20.68
N PHE A 651 2.15 3.57 -21.59
CA PHE A 651 2.33 4.99 -21.30
C PHE A 651 1.08 5.79 -21.70
N VAL A 652 0.44 6.47 -20.72
CA VAL A 652 -0.76 7.29 -20.96
C VAL A 652 -0.38 8.75 -21.19
N GLY A 653 0.58 9.28 -20.44
CA GLY A 653 1.03 10.66 -20.56
C GLY A 653 1.91 11.05 -19.38
N LEU A 654 2.42 12.28 -19.39
CA LEU A 654 3.20 12.79 -18.27
C LEU A 654 2.96 14.27 -18.02
N ARG A 655 3.15 14.69 -16.77
CA ARG A 655 3.19 16.11 -16.37
C ARG A 655 4.61 16.51 -16.01
N VAL A 656 5.10 17.59 -16.60
CA VAL A 656 6.39 18.21 -16.25
C VAL A 656 6.14 19.44 -15.37
N LEU A 657 6.71 19.48 -14.16
CA LEU A 657 6.55 20.60 -13.23
C LEU A 657 7.55 21.75 -13.48
#